data_AF-A0A9Q0J2A3-F1
#
_entry.id   AF-A0A9Q0J2A3-F1
#
_cell.length_a   1.000
_cell.length_b   1.000
_cell.length_c   1.000
_cell.angle_alpha   90.00
_cell.angle_beta   90.00
_cell.angle_gamma   90.00
#
_symmetry.space_group_name_H-M   'P 1'
#
loop_
_entity.id
_entity.type
_entity.pdbx_description
1 polymer ?
#
loop_
_entity_poly.entity_id
_entity_poly.type
_entity_poly.pdbx_seq_one_letter_code
_entity_poly.pdbx_strand_id
1 'polypeptide(L)'
;MDGIDISSSSRRGPGGHLSGSIGRSLSRASRRVEEVFSGSAAYSRRSSNADHDEEALKWAAIEKLPTYNRLRTSLMTSYMDGALQQDQFIHKEVDVTKLDVNDRQTFIDKVFKVAEEDNERFLKKFRQRIDKVGIQLPKIEVRFQNLNIEADCYVGNRALPTLLNTARNIAESAIGMFGINFAKRTKLTILKDVSGVVKPSRMALLLGPPSSGKTTLLLALAGKLDPSLKVEGDITYNGYKLKEFEPRKSSAYISQNDVHIGELTVKETLDFSARCQGVGTRYDLLTELARREKAAGILPEAEVDLFMKATAVEGVESSLITDYTLKATNSTTTRLGEAILNGADVFNNKNWYWIGVGVLLGFAVLFNVLFTFSLQYFSPLGKSQATISEEEAEELESERESSRHRQRSSTSGGNNTREMMNMSNTDRQSRNGELEVASGVAAKKGMVLPFTPLAMSFDSVKYFVDMPSLFVDQVMELVELDNLKDAIVGLPGITGLSTEQRKRLTIAVELVANPSIIFMDEPTSGLDARAAAIVMRTVRNTVDTGRTVVCTIHQPSIDIFEAFDELLLMKRGGQVIYAGPLGQHSHKIIEYFEAIPGVPKIKEKYNPATWMLEVSSVAVELRLGMDFAEHYKQSSLHQRNKALVKELSTPPPGAKDLHFETQYSESMWGQFKSCLWKQWLTYWRSPDYNLVRFFFTLCSALMLGTIFWNIATKRDNAGNLTIIIGALYAAVLFCGINNCSTVQPVVATERTVFYRERAAGMYSSMPYALSQVVVEIPYVFLQTTYYTLIVYAMVSFEWTAAKFLWFFYVTFFTLLYFTYYGMMTVALTPNHQLASVFAATFYSIFNLFAGFFIPKPRIPKWWIWYYWICPVAWTVYGLIVSQYRDVTDRITVVGSDETPMIKEYIQDHFGYDIDFMGPVAVVLVAFPIFFAFLYAFCIRTLNFQTR
;
A
#
# COMPACT_ATOMS: atom_id res chain seq x y z
N MET A 1 94.82 17.01 11.81
CA MET A 1 93.91 15.86 12.01
C MET A 1 92.81 15.97 10.97
N ASP A 2 93.03 15.79 9.66
CA ASP A 2 93.77 14.77 8.85
C ASP A 2 92.82 13.63 8.44
N GLY A 3 92.72 13.16 7.18
CA GLY A 3 93.32 13.57 5.89
C GLY A 3 92.25 13.85 4.81
N ILE A 4 92.52 14.15 3.52
CA ILE A 4 93.61 13.73 2.60
C ILE A 4 93.58 12.21 2.37
N ASP A 5 93.53 11.62 1.16
CA ASP A 5 93.10 11.97 -0.22
C ASP A 5 92.93 10.60 -0.97
N ILE A 6 92.76 10.34 -2.28
CA ILE A 6 92.76 11.01 -3.61
C ILE A 6 91.87 10.12 -4.55
N SER A 7 91.51 10.28 -5.83
CA SER A 7 91.71 11.17 -7.01
C SER A 7 90.46 10.98 -7.91
N SER A 8 89.88 11.89 -8.71
CA SER A 8 90.35 13.02 -9.55
C SER A 8 90.92 12.66 -10.93
N SER A 9 90.14 12.83 -12.01
CA SER A 9 90.56 13.47 -13.28
C SER A 9 89.45 13.41 -14.37
N SER A 10 89.33 14.36 -15.31
CA SER A 10 89.74 15.78 -15.30
C SER A 10 89.06 16.55 -16.45
N ARG A 11 89.16 17.90 -16.40
CA ARG A 11 88.85 18.89 -17.47
C ARG A 11 87.36 19.16 -17.76
N ARG A 12 86.94 20.40 -18.02
CA ARG A 12 87.55 21.74 -17.78
C ARG A 12 86.42 22.78 -17.92
N GLY A 13 86.36 23.77 -17.01
CA GLY A 13 85.75 25.07 -17.32
C GLY A 13 86.82 26.08 -17.75
N PRO A 14 86.58 27.40 -17.65
CA PRO A 14 85.29 28.06 -17.42
C PRO A 14 85.05 29.30 -18.34
N GLY A 15 83.87 29.91 -18.24
CA GLY A 15 83.53 31.22 -18.81
C GLY A 15 82.07 31.58 -18.55
N GLY A 16 81.65 32.85 -18.53
CA GLY A 16 82.41 34.08 -18.70
C GLY A 16 81.55 35.19 -19.33
N HIS A 17 81.06 36.12 -18.50
CA HIS A 17 80.36 37.40 -18.78
C HIS A 17 79.87 37.75 -20.20
N LEU A 18 78.60 38.19 -20.27
CA LEU A 18 77.99 39.32 -21.06
C LEU A 18 76.46 39.02 -21.12
N SER A 19 75.55 39.75 -20.46
CA SER A 19 75.07 41.14 -20.62
C SER A 19 74.04 41.35 -21.74
N GLY A 20 72.92 41.98 -21.41
CA GLY A 20 71.77 42.22 -22.30
C GLY A 20 70.48 41.66 -21.66
N SER A 21 69.78 42.43 -20.81
CA SER A 21 68.61 43.25 -21.17
C SER A 21 67.49 42.42 -21.82
N ILE A 22 66.27 42.36 -21.30
CA ILE A 22 65.36 43.47 -20.89
C ILE A 22 64.49 43.01 -19.69
N GLY A 23 63.85 43.92 -18.91
CA GLY A 23 62.54 43.56 -18.33
C GLY A 23 62.10 43.88 -16.89
N ARG A 24 62.79 44.71 -16.09
CA ARG A 24 62.33 45.30 -14.79
C ARG A 24 62.05 44.37 -13.57
N SER A 25 62.33 44.93 -12.39
CA SER A 25 61.80 44.57 -11.03
C SER A 25 62.22 43.21 -10.43
N LEU A 26 62.42 43.06 -9.11
CA LEU A 26 62.49 44.04 -7.99
C LEU A 26 63.42 43.48 -6.87
N SER A 27 64.07 44.36 -6.09
CA SER A 27 64.92 44.01 -4.94
C SER A 27 64.10 43.60 -3.71
N ARG A 28 64.43 42.59 -2.90
CA ARG A 28 65.69 42.21 -2.19
C ARG A 28 65.95 43.06 -0.92
N ALA A 29 66.23 42.40 0.20
CA ALA A 29 66.17 42.98 1.56
C ALA A 29 67.52 43.00 2.32
N SER A 30 67.64 43.92 3.29
CA SER A 30 67.87 43.61 4.73
C SER A 30 68.50 44.77 5.51
N ARG A 31 67.95 45.11 6.70
CA ARG A 31 68.65 45.22 8.01
C ARG A 31 67.84 45.97 9.08
N ARG A 32 68.02 45.50 10.33
CA ARG A 32 67.79 46.20 11.62
C ARG A 32 66.35 46.57 12.01
N VAL A 33 66.27 47.16 13.21
CA VAL A 33 65.12 47.35 14.10
C VAL A 33 64.86 48.85 14.25
N GLU A 34 63.61 49.22 14.53
CA GLU A 34 63.16 50.53 15.04
C GLU A 34 62.93 51.70 14.06
N GLU A 35 62.02 51.50 13.11
CA GLU A 35 61.02 52.52 12.71
C GLU A 35 59.64 51.83 12.89
N VAL A 36 58.88 51.98 13.98
CA VAL A 36 58.34 53.19 14.65
C VAL A 36 57.33 53.93 13.78
N PHE A 37 56.06 53.51 13.92
CA PHE A 37 54.82 54.12 13.41
C PHE A 37 54.66 54.32 11.89
N SER A 38 54.06 53.34 11.20
CA SER A 38 52.74 53.46 10.50
C SER A 38 52.43 52.26 9.58
N GLY A 39 51.15 52.05 9.22
CA GLY A 39 50.76 51.17 8.08
C GLY A 39 49.92 49.92 8.41
N SER A 40 48.67 50.09 8.85
CA SER A 40 47.75 48.99 9.19
C SER A 40 47.18 48.24 7.96
N ALA A 41 47.93 47.27 7.40
CA ALA A 41 47.48 46.50 6.22
C ALA A 41 47.74 44.98 6.24
N ALA A 42 48.55 44.44 7.16
CA ALA A 42 49.08 43.08 7.03
C ALA A 42 48.29 41.96 7.76
N TYR A 43 47.31 42.30 8.62
CA TYR A 43 46.78 41.33 9.61
C TYR A 43 45.56 40.50 9.16
N SER A 44 44.71 41.00 8.25
CA SER A 44 43.42 40.34 7.97
C SER A 44 43.53 38.99 7.25
N ARG A 45 44.52 38.81 6.36
CA ARG A 45 44.71 37.55 5.60
C ARG A 45 45.25 36.37 6.41
N ARG A 46 45.53 36.54 7.70
CA ARG A 46 46.03 35.46 8.57
C ARG A 46 44.94 34.80 9.43
N SER A 47 43.77 35.41 9.55
CA SER A 47 42.62 34.80 10.28
C SER A 47 42.05 33.62 9.50
N SER A 48 41.54 33.86 8.29
CA SER A 48 40.70 32.89 7.56
C SER A 48 41.31 31.50 7.41
N ASN A 49 42.63 31.41 7.25
CA ASN A 49 43.32 30.11 7.16
C ASN A 49 43.45 29.43 8.52
N ALA A 50 43.73 30.17 9.59
CA ALA A 50 43.75 29.63 10.95
C ALA A 50 42.36 29.12 11.37
N ASP A 51 41.31 29.85 10.98
CA ASP A 51 39.91 29.46 11.25
C ASP A 51 39.58 28.12 10.55
N HIS A 52 40.02 27.93 9.29
CA HIS A 52 39.86 26.66 8.55
C HIS A 52 40.74 25.52 9.10
N ASP A 53 41.99 25.81 9.49
CA ASP A 53 42.90 24.84 10.09
C ASP A 53 42.36 24.34 11.46
N GLU A 54 41.75 25.24 12.25
CA GLU A 54 41.10 24.89 13.52
C GLU A 54 39.82 24.05 13.32
N GLU A 55 39.00 24.37 12.30
CA GLU A 55 37.84 23.52 11.95
C GLU A 55 38.29 22.12 11.50
N ALA A 56 39.31 22.03 10.64
CA ALA A 56 39.84 20.76 10.16
C ALA A 56 40.42 19.89 11.30
N LEU A 57 41.09 20.50 12.28
CA LEU A 57 41.59 19.82 13.48
C LEU A 57 40.45 19.24 14.34
N LYS A 58 39.32 19.96 14.47
CA LYS A 58 38.14 19.49 15.21
C LYS A 58 37.41 18.37 14.47
N TRP A 59 37.26 18.44 13.16
CA TRP A 59 36.78 17.31 12.36
C TRP A 59 37.67 16.07 12.52
N ALA A 60 39.00 16.23 12.52
CA ALA A 60 39.95 15.13 12.74
C ALA A 60 39.95 14.57 14.19
N ALA A 61 39.33 15.26 15.14
CA ALA A 61 39.00 14.72 16.47
C ALA A 61 37.69 13.91 16.42
N ILE A 62 36.63 14.47 15.83
CA ILE A 62 35.33 13.80 15.66
C ILE A 62 35.47 12.49 14.87
N GLU A 63 36.34 12.42 13.85
CA GLU A 63 36.60 11.20 13.09
C GLU A 63 37.20 10.04 13.90
N LYS A 64 37.85 10.32 15.04
CA LYS A 64 38.44 9.34 15.95
C LYS A 64 37.46 8.83 17.00
N LEU A 65 36.28 9.45 17.12
CA LEU A 65 35.24 8.99 18.04
C LEU A 65 34.66 7.64 17.58
N PRO A 66 34.21 6.78 18.52
CA PRO A 66 33.41 5.59 18.19
C PRO A 66 32.17 5.96 17.36
N THR A 67 31.72 5.05 16.49
CA THR A 67 30.61 5.31 15.53
C THR A 67 29.38 5.97 16.16
N TYR A 68 28.96 5.50 17.34
CA TYR A 68 27.84 6.05 18.10
C TYR A 68 28.05 7.53 18.50
N ASN A 69 29.21 7.87 19.05
CA ASN A 69 29.54 9.25 19.43
C ASN A 69 29.70 10.16 18.18
N ARG A 70 30.36 9.64 17.13
CA ARG A 70 30.59 10.35 15.86
C ARG A 70 29.29 10.73 15.13
N LEU A 71 28.23 9.93 15.28
CA LEU A 71 26.90 10.23 14.75
C LEU A 71 26.11 11.25 15.59
N ARG A 72 26.47 11.45 16.87
CA ARG A 72 25.79 12.37 17.81
C ARG A 72 26.53 13.71 18.02
N THR A 73 27.77 13.81 17.57
CA THR A 73 28.63 15.00 17.75
C THR A 73 28.78 15.74 16.42
N SER A 74 28.66 17.07 16.44
CA SER A 74 28.88 17.94 15.28
C SER A 74 29.50 19.28 15.70
N LEU A 75 29.79 20.17 14.74
CA LEU A 75 30.29 21.52 14.99
C LEU A 75 29.18 22.57 14.83
N MET A 76 29.18 23.58 15.70
CA MET A 76 28.30 24.74 15.65
C MET A 76 29.13 26.03 15.71
N THR A 77 28.92 26.97 14.78
CA THR A 77 29.55 28.29 14.88
C THR A 77 28.85 29.12 15.96
N SER A 78 29.61 29.75 16.85
CA SER A 78 29.09 30.63 17.91
C SER A 78 29.82 31.98 17.90
N TYR A 79 29.11 33.04 18.29
CA TYR A 79 29.65 34.38 18.50
C TYR A 79 29.87 34.61 20.01
N MET A 80 30.99 35.23 20.38
CA MET A 80 31.11 35.92 21.67
C MET A 80 30.86 37.41 21.46
N ASP A 81 29.86 37.96 22.16
CA ASP A 81 29.59 39.41 22.16
C ASP A 81 30.59 40.14 23.08
N GLY A 82 31.83 40.22 22.62
CA GLY A 82 32.95 40.83 23.31
C GLY A 82 33.08 42.30 22.96
N ALA A 83 32.79 43.19 23.92
CA ALA A 83 32.97 44.62 23.71
C ALA A 83 34.46 44.97 23.44
N LEU A 84 34.73 45.44 22.22
CA LEU A 84 36.03 45.83 21.62
C LEU A 84 36.82 44.71 20.92
N GLN A 85 36.73 44.77 19.58
CA GLN A 85 37.62 44.21 18.53
C GLN A 85 37.51 42.72 18.15
N GLN A 86 37.11 42.53 16.89
CA GLN A 86 37.13 41.34 16.02
C GLN A 86 36.07 40.26 16.26
N ASP A 87 35.20 40.08 15.25
CA ASP A 87 34.32 38.91 15.08
C ASP A 87 35.17 37.64 14.88
N GLN A 88 35.51 36.94 15.95
CA GLN A 88 36.22 35.66 15.88
C GLN A 88 35.23 34.49 15.86
N PHE A 89 35.18 33.77 14.74
CA PHE A 89 34.25 32.65 14.52
C PHE A 89 34.71 31.38 15.25
N ILE A 90 34.15 31.11 16.43
CA ILE A 90 34.51 29.90 17.20
C ILE A 90 33.59 28.74 16.82
N HIS A 91 34.18 27.68 16.26
CA HIS A 91 33.51 26.40 16.02
C HIS A 91 33.47 25.59 17.33
N LYS A 92 32.30 25.55 17.98
CA LYS A 92 31.99 24.79 19.20
C LYS A 92 31.71 23.32 18.84
N GLU A 93 32.33 22.37 19.52
CA GLU A 93 31.94 20.96 19.45
C GLU A 93 30.67 20.75 20.29
N VAL A 94 29.65 20.13 19.71
CA VAL A 94 28.32 19.98 20.34
C VAL A 94 27.81 18.55 20.20
N ASP A 95 27.48 17.94 21.34
CA ASP A 95 26.59 16.78 21.39
C ASP A 95 25.18 17.25 21.07
N VAL A 96 24.68 16.82 19.91
CA VAL A 96 23.34 17.11 19.37
C VAL A 96 22.25 16.89 20.42
N THR A 97 22.40 15.87 21.29
CA THR A 97 21.40 15.52 22.29
C THR A 97 21.44 16.36 23.57
N LYS A 98 22.27 17.41 23.60
CA LYS A 98 22.39 18.37 24.70
C LYS A 98 22.25 19.83 24.23
N LEU A 99 21.61 20.05 23.07
CA LEU A 99 21.35 21.37 22.51
C LEU A 99 20.32 22.17 23.34
N ASP A 100 20.80 23.19 24.03
CA ASP A 100 19.97 24.14 24.80
C ASP A 100 19.04 24.97 23.89
N VAL A 101 17.99 25.55 24.46
CA VAL A 101 17.00 26.39 23.76
C VAL A 101 17.70 27.55 23.02
N ASN A 102 18.68 28.20 23.67
CA ASN A 102 19.38 29.32 23.07
C ASN A 102 20.29 28.91 21.90
N ASP A 103 20.98 27.76 22.02
CA ASP A 103 21.78 27.19 20.91
C ASP A 103 20.86 26.82 19.73
N ARG A 104 19.67 26.24 19.99
CA ARG A 104 18.69 25.90 18.95
C ARG A 104 18.12 27.11 18.22
N GLN A 105 17.70 28.15 18.96
CA GLN A 105 17.20 29.39 18.36
C GLN A 105 18.29 30.09 17.53
N THR A 106 19.52 30.18 18.07
CA THR A 106 20.68 30.73 17.35
C THR A 106 20.96 29.96 16.05
N PHE A 107 20.84 28.63 16.06
CA PHE A 107 20.98 27.82 14.85
C PHE A 107 19.88 28.10 13.81
N ILE A 108 18.61 28.11 14.23
CA ILE A 108 17.46 28.36 13.35
C ILE A 108 17.53 29.77 12.74
N ASP A 109 17.93 30.78 13.52
CA ASP A 109 18.07 32.16 13.06
C ASP A 109 19.26 32.40 12.13
N LYS A 110 20.30 31.55 12.22
CA LYS A 110 21.45 31.57 11.30
C LYS A 110 21.15 30.88 9.97
N VAL A 111 20.45 29.74 9.99
CA VAL A 111 20.24 28.88 8.80
C VAL A 111 18.95 29.21 8.06
N PHE A 112 17.89 29.62 8.76
CA PHE A 112 16.56 29.87 8.19
C PHE A 112 16.12 31.30 8.51
N LYS A 113 16.68 32.27 7.77
CA LYS A 113 16.43 33.71 8.01
C LYS A 113 15.35 34.27 7.09
N VAL A 114 15.28 33.80 5.84
CA VAL A 114 14.19 34.04 4.89
C VAL A 114 13.61 32.69 4.45
N ALA A 115 12.37 32.40 4.87
CA ALA A 115 11.83 31.04 4.86
C ALA A 115 11.72 30.38 3.47
N GLU A 116 11.57 31.13 2.38
CA GLU A 116 11.47 30.54 1.03
C GLU A 116 12.86 30.38 0.37
N GLU A 117 13.66 31.45 0.31
CA GLU A 117 14.97 31.44 -0.38
C GLU A 117 16.04 30.60 0.35
N ASP A 118 16.12 30.67 1.69
CA ASP A 118 17.13 29.90 2.44
C ASP A 118 16.81 28.40 2.45
N ASN A 119 15.54 28.01 2.40
CA ASN A 119 15.13 26.61 2.31
C ASN A 119 15.60 25.95 1.01
N GLU A 120 15.39 26.59 -0.14
CA GLU A 120 15.85 26.06 -1.43
C GLU A 120 17.40 25.96 -1.45
N ARG A 121 18.09 26.93 -0.84
CA ARG A 121 19.54 26.95 -0.69
C ARG A 121 20.06 25.84 0.22
N PHE A 122 19.39 25.58 1.35
CA PHE A 122 19.73 24.50 2.28
C PHE A 122 19.50 23.13 1.65
N LEU A 123 18.37 22.93 0.97
CA LEU A 123 18.07 21.69 0.23
C LEU A 123 19.07 21.44 -0.91
N LYS A 124 19.54 22.50 -1.60
CA LYS A 124 20.63 22.41 -2.59
C LYS A 124 21.95 21.96 -1.95
N LYS A 125 22.37 22.54 -0.81
CA LYS A 125 23.56 22.08 -0.05
C LYS A 125 23.43 20.60 0.37
N PHE A 126 22.26 20.22 0.89
CA PHE A 126 22.00 18.85 1.34
C PHE A 126 22.05 17.84 0.19
N ARG A 127 21.43 18.15 -0.96
CA ARG A 127 21.52 17.32 -2.18
C ARG A 127 22.97 17.17 -2.66
N GLN A 128 23.73 18.27 -2.70
CA GLN A 128 25.15 18.26 -3.04
C GLN A 128 26.00 17.41 -2.07
N ARG A 129 25.65 17.33 -0.78
CA ARG A 129 26.31 16.42 0.18
C ARG A 129 26.09 14.95 -0.22
N ILE A 130 24.84 14.55 -0.51
CA ILE A 130 24.53 13.18 -0.94
C ILE A 130 25.21 12.83 -2.27
N ASP A 131 25.17 13.76 -3.24
CA ASP A 131 25.77 13.57 -4.57
C ASP A 131 27.30 13.41 -4.49
N LYS A 132 27.99 14.24 -3.68
CA LYS A 132 29.45 14.13 -3.40
C LYS A 132 29.86 12.75 -2.88
N VAL A 133 28.97 12.09 -2.14
CA VAL A 133 29.22 10.81 -1.43
C VAL A 133 28.87 9.60 -2.31
N GLY A 134 28.33 9.82 -3.52
CA GLY A 134 28.08 8.76 -4.49
C GLY A 134 26.99 7.78 -4.06
N ILE A 135 26.04 8.20 -3.21
CA ILE A 135 24.84 7.41 -2.93
C ILE A 135 23.87 7.56 -4.10
N GLN A 136 24.12 6.78 -5.15
CA GLN A 136 23.14 6.63 -6.22
C GLN A 136 21.95 5.83 -5.67
N LEU A 137 20.77 6.46 -5.68
CA LEU A 137 19.50 5.76 -5.47
C LEU A 137 19.42 4.56 -6.44
N PRO A 138 18.87 3.40 -6.02
CA PRO A 138 18.79 2.22 -6.87
C PRO A 138 17.92 2.51 -8.10
N LYS A 139 18.59 2.80 -9.22
CA LYS A 139 17.97 2.94 -10.54
C LYS A 139 17.52 1.56 -10.99
N ILE A 140 16.21 1.38 -11.09
CA ILE A 140 15.63 0.14 -11.58
C ILE A 140 14.98 0.39 -12.94
N GLU A 141 15.42 -0.39 -13.92
CA GLU A 141 14.81 -0.48 -15.25
C GLU A 141 13.93 -1.73 -15.33
N VAL A 142 12.86 -1.66 -16.13
CA VAL A 142 11.97 -2.81 -16.36
C VAL A 142 12.04 -3.20 -17.83
N ARG A 143 12.40 -4.46 -18.08
CA ARG A 143 12.48 -5.05 -19.42
C ARG A 143 11.40 -6.10 -19.58
N PHE A 144 10.77 -6.12 -20.74
CA PHE A 144 9.78 -7.14 -21.11
C PHE A 144 10.06 -7.60 -22.54
N GLN A 145 10.03 -8.91 -22.76
CA GLN A 145 10.41 -9.51 -24.04
C GLN A 145 9.43 -10.62 -24.45
N ASN A 146 8.98 -10.55 -25.71
CA ASN A 146 8.10 -11.52 -26.37
C ASN A 146 6.84 -11.85 -25.55
N LEU A 147 6.31 -10.85 -24.82
CA LEU A 147 5.22 -11.03 -23.87
C LEU A 147 3.91 -11.33 -24.60
N ASN A 148 3.35 -12.51 -24.34
CA ASN A 148 2.06 -13.00 -24.81
C ASN A 148 1.17 -13.25 -23.58
N ILE A 149 -0.07 -12.74 -23.60
CA ILE A 149 -1.03 -12.95 -22.50
C ILE A 149 -2.34 -13.48 -23.09
N GLU A 150 -2.79 -14.64 -22.59
CA GLU A 150 -4.02 -15.30 -23.02
C GLU A 150 -5.02 -15.46 -21.86
N ALA A 151 -6.30 -15.34 -22.17
CA ALA A 151 -7.42 -15.64 -21.27
C ALA A 151 -8.27 -16.81 -21.81
N ASP A 152 -8.72 -17.67 -20.92
CA ASP A 152 -9.73 -18.70 -21.20
C ASP A 152 -11.14 -18.07 -21.16
N CYS A 153 -11.73 -17.79 -22.32
CA CYS A 153 -13.11 -17.32 -22.45
C CYS A 153 -14.08 -18.50 -22.60
N TYR A 154 -15.31 -18.35 -22.11
CA TYR A 154 -16.40 -19.30 -22.37
C TYR A 154 -17.17 -18.90 -23.64
N VAL A 155 -17.61 -19.90 -24.40
CA VAL A 155 -18.28 -19.71 -25.70
C VAL A 155 -19.80 -19.69 -25.55
N GLY A 156 -20.48 -18.81 -26.30
CA GLY A 156 -21.93 -18.80 -26.50
C GLY A 156 -22.76 -18.23 -25.35
N ASN A 157 -24.07 -18.50 -25.37
CA ASN A 157 -25.11 -17.89 -24.50
C ASN A 157 -24.98 -18.15 -22.98
N ARG A 158 -23.88 -18.75 -22.52
CA ARG A 158 -23.49 -18.86 -21.10
C ARG A 158 -23.17 -17.51 -20.46
N ALA A 159 -22.94 -16.46 -21.27
CA ALA A 159 -22.66 -15.09 -20.86
C ALA A 159 -23.76 -14.45 -19.99
N LEU A 160 -25.02 -14.71 -20.32
CA LEU A 160 -26.15 -14.05 -19.66
C LEU A 160 -26.36 -14.61 -18.25
N PRO A 161 -26.39 -13.77 -17.20
CA PRO A 161 -26.54 -14.22 -15.81
C PRO A 161 -27.99 -14.58 -15.47
N THR A 162 -28.55 -15.56 -16.19
CA THR A 162 -29.83 -16.17 -15.84
C THR A 162 -29.66 -17.06 -14.61
N LEU A 163 -30.73 -17.27 -13.84
CA LEU A 163 -30.69 -18.14 -12.66
C LEU A 163 -30.33 -19.60 -13.05
N LEU A 164 -30.78 -20.05 -14.22
CA LEU A 164 -30.45 -21.37 -14.77
C LEU A 164 -28.97 -21.46 -15.20
N ASN A 165 -28.43 -20.47 -15.91
CA ASN A 165 -27.00 -20.41 -16.25
C ASN A 165 -26.12 -20.35 -14.98
N THR A 166 -26.55 -19.60 -13.96
CA THR A 166 -25.83 -19.46 -12.70
C THR A 166 -25.83 -20.77 -11.91
N ALA A 167 -26.98 -21.40 -11.75
CA ALA A 167 -27.09 -22.72 -11.11
C ALA A 167 -26.30 -23.79 -11.87
N ARG A 168 -26.33 -23.76 -13.21
CA ARG A 168 -25.54 -24.64 -14.08
C ARG A 168 -24.03 -24.40 -13.92
N ASN A 169 -23.57 -23.15 -13.86
CA ASN A 169 -22.16 -22.82 -13.66
C ASN A 169 -21.68 -23.23 -12.26
N ILE A 170 -22.53 -23.12 -11.22
CA ILE A 170 -22.23 -23.63 -9.87
C ILE A 170 -22.16 -25.17 -9.87
N ALA A 171 -23.10 -25.85 -10.52
CA ALA A 171 -23.11 -27.31 -10.63
C ALA A 171 -21.92 -27.84 -11.45
N GLU A 172 -21.63 -27.26 -12.62
CA GLU A 172 -20.46 -27.59 -13.44
C GLU A 172 -19.14 -27.26 -12.69
N SER A 173 -19.10 -26.25 -11.82
CA SER A 173 -17.93 -25.98 -10.95
C SER A 173 -17.78 -27.01 -9.83
N ALA A 174 -18.87 -27.47 -9.23
CA ALA A 174 -18.86 -28.52 -8.22
C ALA A 174 -18.46 -29.88 -8.82
N ILE A 175 -18.96 -30.20 -10.03
CA ILE A 175 -18.62 -31.41 -10.78
C ILE A 175 -17.18 -31.34 -11.33
N GLY A 176 -16.71 -30.16 -11.74
CA GLY A 176 -15.31 -29.91 -12.10
C GLY A 176 -14.33 -30.13 -10.94
N MET A 177 -14.79 -29.97 -9.69
CA MET A 177 -14.03 -30.34 -8.49
C MET A 177 -13.80 -31.86 -8.37
N PHE A 178 -14.62 -32.67 -9.04
CA PHE A 178 -14.43 -34.11 -9.22
C PHE A 178 -13.79 -34.47 -10.59
N GLY A 179 -13.23 -33.48 -11.30
CA GLY A 179 -12.40 -33.68 -12.49
C GLY A 179 -13.12 -33.69 -13.84
N ILE A 180 -14.45 -33.48 -13.89
CA ILE A 180 -15.23 -33.55 -15.14
C ILE A 180 -15.65 -32.15 -15.61
N ASN A 181 -15.06 -31.67 -16.72
CA ASN A 181 -15.35 -30.36 -17.29
C ASN A 181 -16.23 -30.47 -18.55
N PHE A 182 -17.45 -29.91 -18.51
CA PHE A 182 -18.45 -29.97 -19.59
C PHE A 182 -18.52 -28.72 -20.48
N ALA A 183 -17.55 -27.81 -20.39
CA ALA A 183 -17.60 -26.50 -21.05
C ALA A 183 -16.51 -26.34 -22.13
N LYS A 184 -16.92 -25.96 -23.35
CA LYS A 184 -15.99 -25.42 -24.37
C LYS A 184 -15.41 -24.10 -23.87
N ARG A 185 -14.10 -23.93 -24.06
CA ARG A 185 -13.37 -22.68 -23.81
C ARG A 185 -12.57 -22.28 -25.05
N THR A 186 -12.54 -21.00 -25.35
CA THR A 186 -11.75 -20.41 -26.46
C THR A 186 -10.73 -19.44 -25.88
N LYS A 187 -9.49 -19.54 -26.36
CA LYS A 187 -8.41 -18.64 -25.95
C LYS A 187 -8.54 -17.26 -26.61
N LEU A 188 -8.70 -16.22 -25.81
CA LEU A 188 -8.56 -14.83 -26.22
C LEU A 188 -7.13 -14.34 -25.96
N THR A 189 -6.41 -13.91 -27.00
CA THR A 189 -5.07 -13.31 -26.85
C THR A 189 -5.23 -11.80 -26.56
N ILE A 190 -4.79 -11.36 -25.37
CA ILE A 190 -4.92 -9.98 -24.90
C ILE A 190 -3.68 -9.14 -25.26
N LEU A 191 -2.48 -9.72 -25.12
CA LEU A 191 -1.19 -9.14 -25.54
C LEU A 191 -0.49 -10.10 -26.49
N LYS A 192 0.17 -9.59 -27.54
CA LYS A 192 0.75 -10.40 -28.62
C LYS A 192 2.16 -9.91 -28.98
N ASP A 193 3.18 -10.67 -28.56
CA ASP A 193 4.60 -10.44 -28.88
C ASP A 193 5.14 -9.07 -28.41
N VAL A 194 4.69 -8.60 -27.24
CA VAL A 194 5.01 -7.27 -26.72
C VAL A 194 6.43 -7.25 -26.14
N SER A 195 7.28 -6.34 -26.63
CA SER A 195 8.69 -6.22 -26.22
C SER A 195 9.12 -4.76 -26.05
N GLY A 196 9.94 -4.45 -25.04
CA GLY A 196 10.41 -3.10 -24.76
C GLY A 196 11.17 -2.95 -23.44
N VAL A 197 11.53 -1.70 -23.12
CA VAL A 197 12.25 -1.31 -21.90
C VAL A 197 11.72 0.02 -21.35
N VAL A 198 11.51 0.08 -20.04
CA VAL A 198 11.24 1.29 -19.27
C VAL A 198 12.57 1.78 -18.69
N LYS A 199 13.03 2.97 -19.09
CA LYS A 199 14.31 3.53 -18.64
C LYS A 199 14.22 4.09 -17.21
N PRO A 200 15.29 4.00 -16.41
CA PRO A 200 15.28 4.50 -15.05
C PRO A 200 15.24 6.04 -15.00
N SER A 201 14.62 6.60 -13.96
CA SER A 201 14.53 8.05 -13.74
C SER A 201 13.87 8.82 -14.90
N ARG A 202 12.80 8.24 -15.47
CA ARG A 202 11.99 8.80 -16.57
C ARG A 202 10.51 8.57 -16.32
N MET A 203 9.67 9.38 -16.97
CA MET A 203 8.22 9.19 -17.00
C MET A 203 7.78 8.63 -18.37
N ALA A 204 7.23 7.43 -18.37
CA ALA A 204 6.73 6.76 -19.57
C ALA A 204 5.20 6.75 -19.62
N LEU A 205 4.63 7.24 -20.71
CA LEU A 205 3.20 7.16 -21.01
C LEU A 205 2.89 5.86 -21.74
N LEU A 206 1.93 5.09 -21.24
CA LEU A 206 1.34 3.95 -21.93
C LEU A 206 -0.02 4.35 -22.52
N LEU A 207 -0.05 4.55 -23.83
CA LEU A 207 -1.22 5.07 -24.56
C LEU A 207 -1.75 4.05 -25.58
N GLY A 208 -3.05 4.14 -25.86
CA GLY A 208 -3.73 3.28 -26.83
C GLY A 208 -5.24 3.28 -26.61
N PRO A 209 -6.02 2.85 -27.62
CA PRO A 209 -7.49 2.86 -27.56
C PRO A 209 -8.04 1.93 -26.46
N PRO A 210 -9.36 1.94 -26.21
CA PRO A 210 -10.03 0.87 -25.47
C PRO A 210 -9.66 -0.53 -25.99
N SER A 211 -9.57 -1.50 -25.09
CA SER A 211 -9.23 -2.90 -25.41
C SER A 211 -7.90 -3.11 -26.17
N SER A 212 -6.93 -2.21 -25.98
CA SER A 212 -5.52 -2.36 -26.42
C SER A 212 -4.66 -3.20 -25.46
N GLY A 213 -5.19 -3.60 -24.30
CA GLY A 213 -4.44 -4.35 -23.27
C GLY A 213 -3.54 -3.50 -22.36
N LYS A 214 -3.62 -2.16 -22.44
CA LYS A 214 -2.78 -1.23 -21.66
C LYS A 214 -2.70 -1.53 -20.15
N THR A 215 -3.84 -1.63 -19.46
CA THR A 215 -3.88 -1.99 -18.02
C THR A 215 -3.37 -3.42 -17.76
N THR A 216 -3.63 -4.37 -18.66
CA THR A 216 -3.11 -5.74 -18.56
C THR A 216 -1.59 -5.78 -18.63
N LEU A 217 -0.97 -4.98 -19.51
CA LEU A 217 0.48 -4.82 -19.57
C LEU A 217 1.01 -4.16 -18.29
N LEU A 218 0.36 -3.09 -17.80
CA LEU A 218 0.75 -2.41 -16.56
C LEU A 218 0.74 -3.35 -15.34
N LEU A 219 -0.30 -4.18 -15.20
CA LEU A 219 -0.43 -5.21 -14.16
C LEU A 219 0.60 -6.35 -14.30
N ALA A 220 0.94 -6.74 -15.54
CA ALA A 220 1.98 -7.73 -15.81
C ALA A 220 3.37 -7.22 -15.41
N LEU A 221 3.72 -5.98 -15.78
CA LEU A 221 4.97 -5.34 -15.39
C LEU A 221 5.08 -5.20 -13.86
N ALA A 222 4.00 -4.82 -13.18
CA ALA A 222 3.95 -4.66 -11.73
C ALA A 222 3.90 -5.98 -10.92
N GLY A 223 3.83 -7.15 -11.56
CA GLY A 223 3.68 -8.43 -10.85
C GLY A 223 2.35 -8.57 -10.08
N LYS A 224 1.29 -7.90 -10.56
CA LYS A 224 -0.08 -7.90 -9.99
C LYS A 224 -1.14 -8.49 -10.93
N LEU A 225 -0.73 -9.12 -12.04
CA LEU A 225 -1.61 -9.82 -12.98
C LEU A 225 -2.36 -10.99 -12.32
N ASP A 226 -3.57 -11.28 -12.79
CA ASP A 226 -4.41 -12.39 -12.30
C ASP A 226 -3.77 -13.77 -12.64
N PRO A 227 -3.58 -14.68 -11.66
CA PRO A 227 -2.97 -16.00 -11.88
C PRO A 227 -3.74 -16.95 -12.81
N SER A 228 -4.98 -16.63 -13.18
CA SER A 228 -5.79 -17.38 -14.15
C SER A 228 -5.41 -17.10 -15.60
N LEU A 229 -4.71 -15.99 -15.86
CA LEU A 229 -4.22 -15.63 -17.19
C LEU A 229 -2.94 -16.39 -17.53
N LYS A 230 -2.86 -16.89 -18.77
CA LYS A 230 -1.65 -17.55 -19.27
C LYS A 230 -0.66 -16.49 -19.73
N VAL A 231 0.55 -16.54 -19.19
CA VAL A 231 1.65 -15.63 -19.56
C VAL A 231 2.79 -16.41 -20.18
N GLU A 232 3.25 -15.96 -21.34
CA GLU A 232 4.44 -16.46 -22.02
C GLU A 232 5.35 -15.26 -22.37
N GLY A 233 6.66 -15.49 -22.47
CA GLY A 233 7.68 -14.41 -22.51
C GLY A 233 8.30 -14.13 -21.14
N ASP A 234 9.22 -13.16 -21.08
CA ASP A 234 10.01 -12.85 -19.89
C ASP A 234 9.90 -11.36 -19.49
N ILE A 235 9.86 -11.11 -18.18
CA ILE A 235 9.92 -9.77 -17.57
C ILE A 235 11.07 -9.76 -16.56
N THR A 236 11.98 -8.79 -16.68
CA THR A 236 13.16 -8.65 -15.82
C THR A 236 13.32 -7.23 -15.25
N TYR A 237 13.79 -7.15 -14.02
CA TYR A 237 14.11 -5.94 -13.27
C TYR A 237 15.63 -5.93 -13.03
N ASN A 238 16.37 -5.00 -13.66
CA ASN A 238 17.85 -4.95 -13.63
C ASN A 238 18.61 -6.27 -13.98
N GLY A 239 17.93 -7.26 -14.56
CA GLY A 239 18.49 -8.60 -14.87
C GLY A 239 17.66 -9.74 -14.30
N TYR A 240 17.08 -9.54 -13.11
CA TYR A 240 16.40 -10.57 -12.33
C TYR A 240 14.94 -10.75 -12.74
N LYS A 241 14.44 -11.98 -12.76
CA LYS A 241 13.05 -12.30 -13.11
C LYS A 241 12.10 -12.04 -11.94
N LEU A 242 10.81 -11.85 -12.25
CA LEU A 242 9.70 -11.67 -11.28
C LEU A 242 9.54 -12.78 -10.21
N LYS A 243 10.35 -13.85 -10.25
CA LYS A 243 10.36 -14.98 -9.30
C LYS A 243 11.62 -15.05 -8.42
N GLU A 244 12.68 -14.35 -8.81
CA GLU A 244 13.97 -14.28 -8.12
C GLU A 244 14.02 -13.08 -7.15
N PHE A 245 13.08 -12.16 -7.30
CA PHE A 245 12.96 -10.88 -6.60
C PHE A 245 11.49 -10.63 -6.27
N GLU A 246 11.17 -9.97 -5.14
CA GLU A 246 9.81 -9.49 -4.87
C GLU A 246 9.60 -8.08 -5.47
N PRO A 247 8.90 -7.93 -6.61
CA PRO A 247 8.78 -6.63 -7.27
C PRO A 247 7.97 -5.63 -6.43
N ARG A 248 7.11 -6.14 -5.54
CA ARG A 248 6.21 -5.37 -4.66
C ARG A 248 6.94 -4.52 -3.63
N LYS A 249 8.23 -4.80 -3.35
CA LYS A 249 9.05 -4.00 -2.42
C LYS A 249 9.83 -2.87 -3.08
N SER A 250 9.92 -2.82 -4.42
CA SER A 250 10.62 -1.72 -5.13
C SER A 250 9.83 -1.13 -6.29
N SER A 251 8.64 -1.68 -6.59
CA SER A 251 7.64 -1.07 -7.44
C SER A 251 6.28 -0.94 -6.74
N ALA A 252 5.74 0.27 -6.77
CA ALA A 252 4.38 0.57 -6.35
C ALA A 252 3.40 0.45 -7.53
N TYR A 253 2.11 0.20 -7.24
CA TYR A 253 1.04 0.23 -8.25
C TYR A 253 -0.18 0.95 -7.68
N ILE A 254 -0.50 2.09 -8.28
CA ILE A 254 -1.66 2.93 -7.97
C ILE A 254 -2.79 2.55 -8.92
N SER A 255 -3.90 2.08 -8.35
CA SER A 255 -5.12 1.74 -9.09
C SER A 255 -5.90 2.98 -9.53
N GLN A 256 -6.75 2.80 -10.55
CA GLN A 256 -7.73 3.81 -10.96
C GLN A 256 -8.65 4.22 -9.80
N ASN A 257 -9.05 3.26 -8.95
CA ASN A 257 -9.91 3.50 -7.78
C ASN A 257 -9.12 3.90 -6.52
N ASP A 258 -9.54 4.98 -5.85
CA ASP A 258 -8.88 5.59 -4.69
C ASP A 258 -9.59 5.25 -3.36
N VAL A 259 -9.43 4.00 -2.93
CA VAL A 259 -10.16 3.42 -1.80
C VAL A 259 -9.35 3.55 -0.49
N HIS A 260 -9.86 4.38 0.43
CA HIS A 260 -9.28 4.67 1.75
C HIS A 260 -10.38 4.63 2.83
N ILE A 261 -9.99 4.51 4.11
CA ILE A 261 -10.91 4.63 5.26
C ILE A 261 -11.32 6.10 5.40
N GLY A 262 -12.61 6.37 5.66
CA GLY A 262 -13.15 7.73 5.67
C GLY A 262 -12.92 8.48 6.98
N GLU A 263 -12.75 7.74 8.08
CA GLU A 263 -12.71 8.19 9.48
C GLU A 263 -11.32 8.66 9.94
N LEU A 264 -10.30 8.42 9.11
CA LEU A 264 -8.92 8.85 9.33
C LEU A 264 -8.66 10.22 8.71
N THR A 265 -7.63 10.91 9.21
CA THR A 265 -7.06 12.09 8.54
C THR A 265 -6.04 11.69 7.46
N VAL A 266 -5.65 12.66 6.61
CA VAL A 266 -4.53 12.52 5.66
C VAL A 266 -3.27 12.02 6.37
N LYS A 267 -2.87 12.66 7.48
CA LYS A 267 -1.64 12.31 8.20
C LYS A 267 -1.72 10.93 8.83
N GLU A 268 -2.83 10.57 9.50
CA GLU A 268 -2.99 9.25 10.11
C GLU A 268 -3.01 8.12 9.07
N THR A 269 -3.51 8.39 7.86
CA THR A 269 -3.48 7.44 6.74
C THR A 269 -2.05 7.19 6.26
N LEU A 270 -1.22 8.23 6.21
CA LEU A 270 0.20 8.14 5.84
C LEU A 270 1.06 7.55 6.96
N ASP A 271 0.82 7.91 8.23
CA ASP A 271 1.46 7.31 9.41
C ASP A 271 1.13 5.82 9.52
N PHE A 272 -0.11 5.40 9.21
CA PHE A 272 -0.45 3.99 9.11
C PHE A 272 0.36 3.28 8.02
N SER A 273 0.56 3.92 6.86
CA SER A 273 1.40 3.36 5.80
C SER A 273 2.86 3.24 6.22
N ALA A 274 3.40 4.27 6.87
CA ALA A 274 4.77 4.31 7.39
C ALA A 274 5.03 3.19 8.40
N ARG A 275 4.08 2.93 9.30
CA ARG A 275 4.12 1.85 10.31
C ARG A 275 3.89 0.43 9.75
N CYS A 276 3.53 0.29 8.48
CA CYS A 276 3.30 -1.03 7.85
C CYS A 276 4.38 -1.34 6.80
N GLN A 277 4.68 -0.38 5.93
CA GLN A 277 5.67 -0.49 4.86
C GLN A 277 7.11 -0.22 5.35
N GLY A 278 7.26 0.45 6.49
CA GLY A 278 8.55 0.83 7.07
C GLY A 278 9.18 2.01 6.35
N VAL A 279 9.42 3.11 7.07
CA VAL A 279 10.27 4.20 6.55
C VAL A 279 11.70 3.67 6.48
N GLY A 280 12.23 3.46 5.27
CA GLY A 280 13.63 3.06 5.07
C GLY A 280 14.55 4.04 5.80
N THR A 281 15.25 3.57 6.83
CA THR A 281 15.56 4.46 7.95
C THR A 281 16.56 5.55 7.55
N ARG A 282 16.28 6.80 7.94
CA ARG A 282 17.27 7.88 7.75
C ARG A 282 18.55 7.61 8.52
N TYR A 283 18.47 6.85 9.62
CA TYR A 283 19.63 6.42 10.39
C TYR A 283 20.55 5.49 9.58
N ASP A 284 20.02 4.55 8.80
CA ASP A 284 20.82 3.70 7.90
C ASP A 284 21.43 4.51 6.75
N LEU A 285 20.66 5.43 6.16
CA LEU A 285 21.16 6.32 5.10
C LEU A 285 22.26 7.24 5.64
N LEU A 286 22.12 7.79 6.84
CA LEU A 286 23.15 8.60 7.51
C LEU A 286 24.35 7.77 7.96
N THR A 287 24.15 6.53 8.40
CA THR A 287 25.24 5.63 8.78
C THR A 287 26.07 5.22 7.55
N GLU A 288 25.41 4.91 6.43
CA GLU A 288 26.06 4.61 5.15
C GLU A 288 26.73 5.85 4.53
N LEU A 289 26.10 7.02 4.63
CA LEU A 289 26.68 8.31 4.22
C LEU A 289 27.92 8.64 5.04
N ALA A 290 27.83 8.63 6.37
CA ALA A 290 28.97 8.87 7.27
C ALA A 290 30.04 7.75 7.22
N ARG A 291 29.73 6.59 6.61
CA ARG A 291 30.72 5.54 6.28
C ARG A 291 31.44 5.84 4.96
N ARG A 292 30.70 6.28 3.93
CA ARG A 292 31.25 6.65 2.61
C ARG A 292 32.02 7.97 2.63
N GLU A 293 31.57 8.97 3.38
CA GLU A 293 32.31 10.24 3.61
C GLU A 293 33.71 9.95 4.15
N LYS A 294 33.81 9.09 5.19
CA LYS A 294 35.08 8.65 5.76
C LYS A 294 35.92 7.80 4.80
N ALA A 295 35.28 7.00 3.94
CA ALA A 295 36.00 6.21 2.92
C ALA A 295 36.52 7.06 1.74
N ALA A 296 35.90 8.21 1.47
CA ALA A 296 36.27 9.14 0.41
C ALA A 296 37.11 10.34 0.89
N GLY A 297 37.28 10.52 2.21
CA GLY A 297 37.98 11.67 2.79
C GLY A 297 37.21 13.00 2.66
N ILE A 298 35.88 12.95 2.59
CA ILE A 298 35.03 14.12 2.37
C ILE A 298 34.52 14.65 3.72
N LEU A 299 34.93 15.87 4.08
CA LEU A 299 34.38 16.59 5.23
C LEU A 299 33.02 17.23 4.86
N PRO A 300 31.99 17.10 5.71
CA PRO A 300 30.69 17.72 5.49
C PRO A 300 30.67 19.18 5.98
N GLU A 301 29.73 19.98 5.46
CA GLU A 301 29.49 21.33 6.00
C GLU A 301 28.82 21.24 7.38
N ALA A 302 29.41 21.89 8.39
CA ALA A 302 28.99 21.83 9.79
C ALA A 302 27.50 22.10 10.02
N GLU A 303 26.92 23.10 9.35
CA GLU A 303 25.50 23.46 9.48
C GLU A 303 24.57 22.33 8.98
N VAL A 304 24.92 21.72 7.85
CA VAL A 304 24.15 20.61 7.25
C VAL A 304 24.32 19.34 8.07
N ASP A 305 25.50 19.12 8.65
CA ASP A 305 25.78 17.96 9.51
C ASP A 305 25.12 18.06 10.89
N LEU A 306 25.15 19.24 11.50
CA LEU A 306 24.43 19.53 12.75
C LEU A 306 22.93 19.34 12.58
N PHE A 307 22.33 19.88 11.51
CA PHE A 307 20.90 19.67 11.22
C PHE A 307 20.56 18.20 10.94
N MET A 308 21.34 17.52 10.09
CA MET A 308 21.05 16.12 9.71
C MET A 308 21.23 15.14 10.88
N LYS A 309 22.08 15.44 11.85
CA LYS A 309 22.17 14.67 13.09
C LYS A 309 21.06 15.05 14.07
N ALA A 310 20.71 16.34 14.19
CA ALA A 310 19.61 16.78 15.06
C ALA A 310 18.21 16.36 14.59
N THR A 311 18.06 16.02 13.31
CA THR A 311 16.82 15.49 12.70
C THR A 311 16.84 13.96 12.51
N ALA A 312 17.77 13.26 13.19
CA ALA A 312 17.90 11.80 13.14
C ALA A 312 18.44 11.17 14.44
N VAL A 313 18.55 11.93 15.53
CA VAL A 313 18.94 11.43 16.85
C VAL A 313 17.83 11.74 17.85
N GLU A 314 17.30 10.66 18.43
CA GLU A 314 16.13 10.64 19.30
C GLU A 314 16.25 11.59 20.51
N GLY A 315 15.16 12.30 20.80
CA GLY A 315 15.02 13.22 21.94
C GLY A 315 15.14 14.72 21.64
N VAL A 316 15.62 15.11 20.44
CA VAL A 316 15.79 16.55 20.08
C VAL A 316 14.92 17.00 18.90
N GLU A 317 14.45 16.09 18.04
CA GLU A 317 13.62 16.40 16.86
C GLU A 317 12.39 17.28 17.19
N SER A 318 11.65 16.91 18.25
CA SER A 318 10.45 17.63 18.72
C SER A 318 10.73 18.97 19.40
N SER A 319 11.97 19.47 19.35
CA SER A 319 12.35 20.80 19.82
C SER A 319 12.73 21.69 18.63
N LEU A 320 13.75 21.30 17.86
CA LEU A 320 14.25 22.05 16.71
C LEU A 320 13.21 22.21 15.58
N ILE A 321 12.41 21.17 15.30
CA ILE A 321 11.36 21.22 14.26
C ILE A 321 10.18 22.08 14.73
N THR A 322 9.85 22.04 16.02
CA THR A 322 8.78 22.84 16.63
C THR A 322 9.16 24.31 16.73
N ASP A 323 10.39 24.63 17.16
CA ASP A 323 10.93 25.99 17.16
C ASP A 323 10.92 26.58 15.73
N TYR A 324 11.30 25.79 14.71
CA TYR A 324 11.27 26.18 13.29
C TYR A 324 9.84 26.39 12.76
N THR A 325 8.91 25.47 13.03
CA THR A 325 7.51 25.62 12.57
C THR A 325 6.79 26.78 13.27
N LEU A 326 7.02 26.99 14.57
CA LEU A 326 6.50 28.17 15.29
C LEU A 326 6.98 29.48 14.64
N LYS A 327 8.26 29.56 14.26
CA LYS A 327 8.82 30.71 13.54
C LYS A 327 8.17 30.92 12.17
N ALA A 328 7.89 29.84 11.43
CA ALA A 328 7.23 29.90 10.11
C ALA A 328 5.75 30.32 10.18
N THR A 329 5.04 30.02 11.27
CA THR A 329 3.58 30.25 11.40
C THR A 329 3.16 31.61 11.95
N ASN A 330 4.07 32.59 12.07
CA ASN A 330 3.84 33.78 12.88
C ASN A 330 3.05 34.91 12.17
N SER A 331 1.76 34.67 11.86
CA SER A 331 0.85 35.65 11.23
C SER A 331 -0.48 35.83 11.99
N THR A 332 -0.50 36.85 12.87
CA THR A 332 -1.67 37.64 13.34
C THR A 332 -2.97 36.92 13.76
N THR A 333 -3.31 37.06 15.04
CA THR A 333 -4.58 36.66 15.65
C THR A 333 -5.81 37.41 15.11
N THR A 334 -6.87 36.66 14.75
CA THR A 334 -8.27 37.13 14.79
C THR A 334 -9.20 36.00 15.25
N ARG A 335 -10.41 36.32 15.75
CA ARG A 335 -11.36 35.30 16.23
C ARG A 335 -12.18 34.74 15.06
N LEU A 336 -11.80 33.54 14.63
CA LEU A 336 -12.33 32.82 13.47
C LEU A 336 -13.88 32.66 13.43
N GLY A 337 -14.54 32.67 14.59
CA GLY A 337 -15.98 32.38 14.72
C GLY A 337 -16.94 33.43 14.14
N GLU A 338 -16.58 34.72 14.10
CA GLU A 338 -17.48 35.78 13.60
C GLU A 338 -17.32 36.03 12.09
N ALA A 339 -16.12 35.85 11.54
CA ALA A 339 -15.86 36.07 10.11
C ALA A 339 -16.55 35.02 9.21
N ILE A 340 -16.58 33.76 9.65
CA ILE A 340 -17.16 32.66 8.86
C ILE A 340 -18.69 32.80 8.71
N LEU A 341 -19.38 33.31 9.73
CA LEU A 341 -20.85 33.41 9.71
C LEU A 341 -21.39 34.45 8.74
N ASN A 342 -20.65 35.54 8.49
CA ASN A 342 -21.04 36.59 7.54
C ASN A 342 -20.53 36.37 6.11
N GLY A 343 -19.57 35.44 5.90
CA GLY A 343 -18.97 35.17 4.59
C GLY A 343 -19.68 34.11 3.74
N ALA A 344 -20.66 33.39 4.29
CA ALA A 344 -21.26 32.20 3.68
C ALA A 344 -22.72 32.36 3.19
N ASP A 345 -23.33 33.54 3.40
CA ASP A 345 -24.71 33.90 3.02
C ASP A 345 -25.80 32.85 3.40
N VAL A 346 -25.70 32.32 4.63
CA VAL A 346 -26.63 31.29 5.15
C VAL A 346 -27.76 31.93 5.95
N PHE A 347 -29.01 31.70 5.53
CA PHE A 347 -30.21 32.30 6.10
C PHE A 347 -30.46 31.96 7.58
N ASN A 348 -30.18 32.91 8.47
CA ASN A 348 -30.52 32.83 9.90
C ASN A 348 -32.01 33.10 10.17
N ASN A 349 -32.89 32.16 9.80
CA ASN A 349 -34.31 32.20 10.16
C ASN A 349 -34.83 30.82 10.59
N LYS A 350 -35.48 30.79 11.77
CA LYS A 350 -35.82 29.61 12.58
C LYS A 350 -36.70 28.55 11.89
N ASN A 351 -37.31 28.90 10.78
CA ASN A 351 -38.25 28.04 10.04
C ASN A 351 -37.60 27.22 8.91
N TRP A 352 -36.42 27.63 8.41
CA TRP A 352 -35.76 26.92 7.29
C TRP A 352 -35.29 25.51 7.66
N TYR A 353 -34.88 25.28 8.92
CA TYR A 353 -34.58 23.95 9.46
C TYR A 353 -35.74 22.97 9.27
N TRP A 354 -36.98 23.40 9.61
CA TRP A 354 -38.18 22.58 9.49
C TRP A 354 -38.60 22.33 8.03
N ILE A 355 -38.35 23.29 7.13
CA ILE A 355 -38.55 23.10 5.69
C ILE A 355 -37.56 22.05 5.16
N GLY A 356 -36.28 22.11 5.56
CA GLY A 356 -35.27 21.11 5.21
C GLY A 356 -35.62 19.70 5.68
N VAL A 357 -36.11 19.56 6.91
CA VAL A 357 -36.64 18.28 7.45
C VAL A 357 -37.83 17.77 6.61
N GLY A 358 -38.76 18.64 6.23
CA GLY A 358 -39.90 18.26 5.37
C GLY A 358 -39.47 17.78 3.97
N VAL A 359 -38.50 18.47 3.36
CA VAL A 359 -37.94 18.10 2.05
C VAL A 359 -37.17 16.78 2.11
N LEU A 360 -36.37 16.54 3.17
CA LEU A 360 -35.70 15.26 3.40
C LEU A 360 -36.70 14.10 3.55
N LEU A 361 -37.81 14.31 4.25
CA LEU A 361 -38.86 13.30 4.42
C LEU A 361 -39.57 13.01 3.08
N GLY A 362 -39.80 14.04 2.27
CA GLY A 362 -40.30 13.90 0.90
C GLY A 362 -39.35 13.10 -0.01
N PHE A 363 -38.04 13.40 0.03
CA PHE A 363 -37.03 12.63 -0.70
C PHE A 363 -36.93 11.19 -0.20
N ALA A 364 -37.03 10.93 1.10
CA ALA A 364 -37.02 9.58 1.64
C ALA A 364 -38.19 8.73 1.11
N VAL A 365 -39.39 9.31 0.97
CA VAL A 365 -40.53 8.64 0.31
C VAL A 365 -40.26 8.43 -1.18
N LEU A 366 -39.82 9.48 -1.89
CA LEU A 366 -39.55 9.44 -3.33
C LEU A 366 -38.50 8.39 -3.70
N PHE A 367 -37.38 8.33 -2.97
CA PHE A 367 -36.32 7.36 -3.23
C PHE A 367 -36.71 5.93 -2.86
N ASN A 368 -37.51 5.69 -1.81
CA ASN A 368 -38.02 4.33 -1.53
C ASN A 368 -38.98 3.85 -2.64
N VAL A 369 -39.82 4.74 -3.19
CA VAL A 369 -40.68 4.43 -4.34
C VAL A 369 -39.85 4.16 -5.59
N LEU A 370 -38.88 5.03 -5.93
CA LEU A 370 -37.97 4.83 -7.07
C LEU A 370 -37.12 3.57 -6.94
N PHE A 371 -36.63 3.25 -5.74
CA PHE A 371 -35.89 2.01 -5.46
C PHE A 371 -36.77 0.78 -5.68
N THR A 372 -38.03 0.82 -5.22
CA THR A 372 -39.01 -0.25 -5.46
C THR A 372 -39.29 -0.41 -6.96
N PHE A 373 -39.49 0.68 -7.71
CA PHE A 373 -39.62 0.63 -9.17
C PHE A 373 -38.34 0.10 -9.87
N SER A 374 -37.16 0.41 -9.35
CA SER A 374 -35.90 -0.10 -9.91
C SER A 374 -35.77 -1.61 -9.74
N LEU A 375 -36.19 -2.16 -8.59
CA LEU A 375 -36.24 -3.61 -8.35
C LEU A 375 -37.36 -4.30 -9.15
N GLN A 376 -38.45 -3.58 -9.45
CA GLN A 376 -39.57 -4.08 -10.26
C GLN A 376 -39.21 -4.23 -11.75
N TYR A 377 -38.35 -3.35 -12.28
CA TYR A 377 -38.06 -3.25 -13.72
C TYR A 377 -36.61 -3.58 -14.15
N PHE A 378 -35.62 -3.57 -13.25
CA PHE A 378 -34.23 -3.89 -13.58
C PHE A 378 -33.71 -5.15 -12.90
N SER A 379 -33.15 -6.04 -13.70
CA SER A 379 -32.32 -7.17 -13.26
C SER A 379 -31.36 -7.57 -14.41
N PRO A 380 -30.29 -8.36 -14.16
CA PRO A 380 -29.85 -8.90 -12.88
C PRO A 380 -28.38 -8.64 -12.52
N LEU A 381 -28.02 -9.15 -11.33
CA LEU A 381 -26.67 -9.37 -10.82
C LEU A 381 -25.73 -10.06 -11.84
N GLY A 382 -24.42 -9.82 -11.72
CA GLY A 382 -23.38 -10.74 -12.21
C GLY A 382 -22.16 -10.08 -12.83
N LYS A 383 -21.03 -10.78 -12.81
CA LYS A 383 -19.82 -10.44 -13.59
C LYS A 383 -20.15 -10.31 -15.07
N SER A 384 -19.62 -9.30 -15.74
CA SER A 384 -19.28 -9.43 -17.17
C SER A 384 -18.04 -10.33 -17.30
N GLN A 385 -18.24 -11.64 -17.32
CA GLN A 385 -17.17 -12.55 -17.76
C GLN A 385 -16.90 -12.30 -19.24
N ALA A 386 -15.62 -12.32 -19.64
CA ALA A 386 -15.26 -12.20 -21.06
C ALA A 386 -15.80 -13.42 -21.83
N THR A 387 -16.85 -13.20 -22.60
CA THR A 387 -17.48 -14.18 -23.49
C THR A 387 -17.46 -13.64 -24.90
N ILE A 388 -17.16 -14.51 -25.84
CA ILE A 388 -17.12 -14.25 -27.27
C ILE A 388 -18.38 -14.90 -27.86
N SER A 389 -19.05 -14.25 -28.82
CA SER A 389 -20.18 -14.88 -29.50
C SER A 389 -19.72 -16.12 -30.28
N GLU A 390 -20.64 -17.02 -30.66
CA GLU A 390 -20.25 -18.16 -31.50
C GLU A 390 -19.77 -17.68 -32.88
N GLU A 391 -20.35 -16.60 -33.41
CA GLU A 391 -19.94 -15.91 -34.65
C GLU A 391 -18.53 -15.30 -34.54
N GLU A 392 -18.25 -14.49 -33.49
CA GLU A 392 -16.91 -13.90 -33.26
C GLU A 392 -15.84 -14.98 -32.98
N ALA A 393 -16.24 -16.12 -32.39
CA ALA A 393 -15.33 -17.25 -32.16
C ALA A 393 -14.99 -17.96 -33.48
N GLU A 394 -15.95 -18.15 -34.38
CA GLU A 394 -15.72 -18.67 -35.73
C GLU A 394 -14.90 -17.70 -36.58
N GLU A 395 -15.12 -16.38 -36.48
CA GLU A 395 -14.25 -15.37 -37.11
C GLU A 395 -12.79 -15.49 -36.62
N LEU A 396 -12.57 -15.55 -35.30
CA LEU A 396 -11.24 -15.70 -34.71
C LEU A 396 -10.56 -17.03 -35.05
N GLU A 397 -11.31 -18.11 -35.25
CA GLU A 397 -10.76 -19.36 -35.78
C GLU A 397 -10.43 -19.25 -37.28
N SER A 398 -11.25 -18.57 -38.09
CA SER A 398 -10.98 -18.30 -39.51
C SER A 398 -9.75 -17.41 -39.75
N GLU A 399 -9.49 -16.43 -38.87
CA GLU A 399 -8.25 -15.63 -38.88
C GLU A 399 -7.04 -16.48 -38.51
N ARG A 400 -7.18 -17.38 -37.52
CA ARG A 400 -6.13 -18.33 -37.12
C ARG A 400 -5.82 -19.34 -38.23
N GLU A 401 -6.81 -19.77 -39.02
CA GLU A 401 -6.59 -20.59 -40.21
C GLU A 401 -5.94 -19.80 -41.34
N SER A 402 -6.44 -18.61 -41.66
CA SER A 402 -5.87 -17.74 -42.71
C SER A 402 -4.41 -17.35 -42.44
N SER A 403 -4.06 -17.06 -41.17
CA SER A 403 -2.69 -16.75 -40.77
C SER A 403 -1.77 -17.98 -40.82
N ARG A 404 -2.25 -19.17 -40.41
CA ARG A 404 -1.54 -20.45 -40.64
C ARG A 404 -1.34 -20.75 -42.13
N HIS A 405 -2.31 -20.42 -42.98
CA HIS A 405 -2.21 -20.67 -44.41
C HIS A 405 -1.18 -19.74 -45.07
N ARG A 406 -1.12 -18.45 -44.66
CA ARG A 406 -0.07 -17.49 -45.06
C ARG A 406 1.33 -17.90 -44.59
N GLN A 407 1.48 -18.53 -43.43
CA GLN A 407 2.79 -19.09 -43.03
C GLN A 407 3.19 -20.30 -43.88
N ARG A 408 2.25 -21.17 -44.26
CA ARG A 408 2.54 -22.32 -45.15
C ARG A 408 2.97 -21.88 -46.56
N SER A 409 2.34 -20.86 -47.15
CA SER A 409 2.72 -20.39 -48.49
C SER A 409 4.14 -19.79 -48.54
N SER A 410 4.60 -19.13 -47.48
CA SER A 410 5.96 -18.58 -47.40
C SER A 410 7.09 -19.62 -47.27
N THR A 411 6.76 -20.89 -47.01
CA THR A 411 7.76 -21.97 -46.82
C THR A 411 7.84 -22.93 -48.03
N SER A 412 6.99 -22.74 -49.05
CA SER A 412 6.85 -23.67 -50.19
C SER A 412 7.48 -23.12 -51.49
N GLY A 413 8.78 -22.79 -51.43
CA GLY A 413 9.48 -22.13 -52.55
C GLY A 413 10.98 -22.40 -52.60
N GLY A 414 11.41 -23.68 -52.57
CA GLY A 414 12.83 -24.02 -52.62
C GLY A 414 13.14 -25.50 -52.91
N ASN A 415 13.52 -25.76 -54.17
CA ASN A 415 14.35 -26.89 -54.65
C ASN A 415 13.97 -28.34 -54.29
N ASN A 416 13.32 -29.01 -55.24
CA ASN A 416 13.54 -30.44 -55.46
C ASN A 416 14.84 -30.65 -56.25
N THR A 417 15.80 -31.45 -55.76
CA THR A 417 16.78 -32.11 -56.66
C THR A 417 17.35 -33.39 -56.03
N ARG A 418 17.08 -34.54 -56.68
CA ARG A 418 17.81 -35.83 -56.61
C ARG A 418 17.94 -36.56 -55.27
N GLU A 419 17.21 -37.68 -55.17
CA GLU A 419 17.73 -39.06 -55.22
C GLU A 419 19.28 -39.24 -55.08
N MET A 420 19.83 -40.27 -54.45
CA MET A 420 19.33 -41.64 -54.22
C MET A 420 20.14 -42.32 -53.09
N MET A 421 19.68 -43.50 -52.62
CA MET A 421 20.44 -44.55 -51.91
C MET A 421 21.71 -44.18 -51.09
N ASN A 422 21.67 -44.43 -49.77
CA ASN A 422 22.17 -45.73 -49.29
C ASN A 422 21.69 -46.07 -47.86
N MET A 423 21.90 -47.33 -47.47
CA MET A 423 21.43 -47.90 -46.20
C MET A 423 22.57 -48.60 -45.45
N SER A 424 22.41 -48.71 -44.12
CA SER A 424 23.05 -49.65 -43.18
C SER A 424 24.34 -49.25 -42.43
N ASN A 425 24.33 -49.68 -41.16
CA ASN A 425 25.42 -50.29 -40.38
C ASN A 425 26.49 -49.47 -39.61
N THR A 426 26.22 -49.35 -38.30
CA THR A 426 27.01 -49.86 -37.15
C THR A 426 28.43 -49.38 -36.82
N ASP A 427 28.52 -48.94 -35.54
CA ASP A 427 29.56 -49.21 -34.53
C ASP A 427 30.96 -48.51 -34.52
N ARG A 428 31.21 -47.91 -33.34
CA ARG A 428 32.45 -47.92 -32.51
C ARG A 428 33.73 -47.14 -32.89
N GLN A 429 34.10 -46.27 -31.92
CA GLN A 429 35.41 -46.13 -31.24
C GLN A 429 36.67 -45.94 -32.14
N SER A 430 37.54 -44.93 -31.94
CA SER A 430 38.26 -44.69 -30.67
C SER A 430 39.30 -43.55 -30.79
N ARG A 431 39.61 -42.90 -29.66
CA ARG A 431 40.91 -42.34 -29.21
C ARG A 431 41.76 -41.34 -30.03
N ASN A 432 41.94 -40.17 -29.39
CA ASN A 432 43.19 -39.52 -28.96
C ASN A 432 44.36 -39.23 -29.95
N GLY A 433 44.87 -37.99 -29.85
CA GLY A 433 46.22 -37.60 -30.25
C GLY A 433 46.53 -36.13 -29.89
N GLU A 434 47.31 -35.89 -28.84
CA GLU A 434 47.82 -34.56 -28.44
C GLU A 434 49.23 -34.33 -28.97
N LEU A 435 49.63 -33.07 -29.20
CA LEU A 435 50.96 -32.57 -28.82
C LEU A 435 50.99 -31.03 -28.76
N GLU A 436 51.86 -30.48 -27.91
CA GLU A 436 52.04 -29.04 -27.65
C GLU A 436 53.26 -28.43 -28.40
N VAL A 437 53.47 -27.11 -28.23
CA VAL A 437 54.74 -26.40 -27.88
C VAL A 437 54.81 -24.99 -28.55
N ALA A 438 55.30 -23.89 -27.95
CA ALA A 438 55.37 -23.40 -26.55
C ALA A 438 55.85 -21.90 -26.53
N SER A 439 55.99 -21.32 -25.32
CA SER A 439 56.69 -20.05 -24.94
C SER A 439 55.96 -18.70 -25.19
N GLY A 440 56.09 -17.69 -24.31
CA GLY A 440 56.66 -17.68 -22.94
C GLY A 440 56.86 -16.28 -22.31
N VAL A 441 57.23 -16.22 -21.01
CA VAL A 441 57.76 -15.05 -20.24
C VAL A 441 56.71 -13.95 -19.89
N ALA A 442 56.56 -13.41 -18.66
CA ALA A 442 57.02 -13.78 -17.30
C ALA A 442 56.10 -13.12 -16.22
N ALA A 443 56.31 -13.41 -14.92
CA ALA A 443 55.44 -12.94 -13.82
C ALA A 443 56.21 -12.57 -12.52
N LYS A 444 55.64 -11.62 -11.73
CA LYS A 444 55.84 -11.31 -10.28
C LYS A 444 55.24 -9.92 -9.98
N LYS A 445 54.74 -9.58 -8.77
CA LYS A 445 54.25 -10.37 -7.62
C LYS A 445 53.38 -9.44 -6.75
N GLY A 446 52.26 -9.91 -6.21
CA GLY A 446 51.43 -9.19 -5.22
C GLY A 446 51.22 -10.06 -3.98
N MET A 447 51.18 -9.46 -2.79
CA MET A 447 51.14 -10.18 -1.51
C MET A 447 49.76 -10.08 -0.86
N VAL A 448 49.17 -11.22 -0.51
CA VAL A 448 47.91 -11.30 0.24
C VAL A 448 48.22 -11.55 1.71
N LEU A 449 47.69 -10.72 2.60
CA LEU A 449 47.64 -10.99 4.04
C LEU A 449 46.30 -11.64 4.39
N PRO A 450 46.27 -12.79 5.08
CA PRO A 450 45.04 -13.40 5.54
C PRO A 450 44.52 -12.67 6.78
N PHE A 451 43.55 -11.77 6.61
CA PHE A 451 42.71 -11.33 7.73
C PHE A 451 41.60 -12.36 7.94
N THR A 452 41.69 -13.12 9.04
CA THR A 452 40.54 -13.87 9.57
C THR A 452 39.62 -12.88 10.30
N PRO A 453 38.40 -12.58 9.81
CA PRO A 453 37.47 -11.79 10.57
C PRO A 453 36.98 -12.60 11.78
N LEU A 454 37.28 -12.12 12.99
CA LEU A 454 36.61 -12.61 14.19
C LEU A 454 35.16 -12.12 14.16
N ALA A 455 34.28 -12.96 13.62
CA ALA A 455 32.86 -12.69 13.58
C ALA A 455 32.27 -12.78 15.00
N MET A 456 31.90 -11.64 15.58
CA MET A 456 31.02 -11.59 16.73
C MET A 456 29.58 -11.84 16.26
N SER A 457 29.15 -13.10 16.29
CA SER A 457 27.77 -13.48 16.00
C SER A 457 26.87 -13.10 17.17
N PHE A 458 26.00 -12.10 16.98
CA PHE A 458 24.93 -11.80 17.92
C PHE A 458 23.72 -12.70 17.63
N ASP A 459 23.41 -13.61 18.55
CA ASP A 459 22.08 -14.22 18.60
C ASP A 459 21.12 -13.22 19.30
N SER A 460 19.95 -13.00 18.70
CA SER A 460 18.80 -12.36 19.32
C SER A 460 18.99 -10.95 19.90
N VAL A 461 19.89 -10.13 19.34
CA VAL A 461 19.90 -8.68 19.60
C VAL A 461 18.66 -8.03 18.97
N LYS A 462 17.75 -7.53 19.81
CA LYS A 462 16.59 -6.71 19.42
C LYS A 462 16.77 -5.30 19.95
N TYR A 463 16.78 -4.32 19.04
CA TYR A 463 16.49 -2.92 19.37
C TYR A 463 15.39 -2.43 18.41
N PHE A 464 14.54 -1.53 18.90
CA PHE A 464 13.46 -0.91 18.13
C PHE A 464 13.66 0.60 18.19
N VAL A 465 13.56 1.29 17.05
CA VAL A 465 13.60 2.75 16.94
C VAL A 465 12.43 3.14 16.03
N ASP A 466 11.45 3.85 16.59
CA ASP A 466 10.11 4.04 16.00
C ASP A 466 9.94 5.52 15.57
N MET A 467 10.42 5.85 14.35
CA MET A 467 10.49 7.23 13.84
C MET A 467 9.80 7.43 12.48
N PRO A 468 8.45 7.51 12.40
CA PRO A 468 7.72 7.57 11.13
C PRO A 468 7.49 8.98 10.57
N SER A 469 7.31 9.98 11.45
CA SER A 469 6.67 11.27 11.13
C SER A 469 7.39 12.11 10.09
N LEU A 470 8.69 12.36 10.30
CA LEU A 470 9.45 13.34 9.50
C LEU A 470 9.66 12.88 8.04
N PHE A 471 9.37 11.62 7.67
CA PHE A 471 9.30 11.19 6.27
C PHE A 471 7.89 11.33 5.68
N VAL A 472 6.85 11.03 6.46
CA VAL A 472 5.45 11.32 6.10
C VAL A 472 5.28 12.80 5.78
N ASP A 473 5.87 13.69 6.59
CA ASP A 473 5.82 15.14 6.39
C ASP A 473 6.50 15.57 5.06
N GLN A 474 7.64 14.99 4.69
CA GLN A 474 8.28 15.23 3.38
C GLN A 474 7.47 14.68 2.19
N VAL A 475 6.75 13.57 2.37
CA VAL A 475 5.87 13.03 1.33
C VAL A 475 4.61 13.90 1.18
N MET A 476 4.09 14.47 2.25
CA MET A 476 3.01 15.47 2.17
C MET A 476 3.46 16.77 1.50
N GLU A 477 4.68 17.24 1.74
CA GLU A 477 5.27 18.40 1.06
C GLU A 477 5.42 18.16 -0.45
N LEU A 478 6.05 17.05 -0.85
CA LEU A 478 6.24 16.66 -2.27
C LEU A 478 4.92 16.56 -3.06
N VAL A 479 3.82 16.26 -2.34
CA VAL A 479 2.49 16.01 -2.87
C VAL A 479 1.53 17.20 -2.59
N GLU A 480 2.05 18.35 -2.14
CA GLU A 480 1.31 19.60 -1.91
C GLU A 480 0.10 19.43 -0.94
N LEU A 481 0.21 18.52 0.04
CA LEU A 481 -0.86 18.10 0.97
C LEU A 481 -0.74 18.63 2.42
N ASP A 482 0.32 19.34 2.82
CA ASP A 482 0.52 19.78 4.22
C ASP A 482 -0.67 20.59 4.80
N ASN A 483 -1.25 21.47 3.98
CA ASN A 483 -2.47 22.25 4.31
C ASN A 483 -3.71 21.38 4.64
N LEU A 484 -3.66 20.07 4.36
CA LEU A 484 -4.76 19.11 4.52
C LEU A 484 -4.39 17.95 5.47
N LYS A 485 -3.23 17.99 6.14
CA LYS A 485 -2.74 16.88 6.98
C LYS A 485 -3.73 16.40 8.05
N ASP A 486 -4.45 17.34 8.68
CA ASP A 486 -5.45 17.07 9.72
C ASP A 486 -6.89 16.96 9.15
N ALA A 487 -7.06 17.04 7.82
CA ALA A 487 -8.35 16.92 7.17
C ALA A 487 -8.80 15.45 7.09
N ILE A 488 -10.07 15.21 7.43
CA ILE A 488 -10.71 13.89 7.37
C ILE A 488 -10.86 13.44 5.91
N VAL A 489 -10.46 12.19 5.63
CA VAL A 489 -10.47 11.62 4.27
C VAL A 489 -11.88 11.54 3.70
N GLY A 490 -12.86 11.11 4.51
CA GLY A 490 -14.29 11.07 4.17
C GLY A 490 -14.67 10.10 3.04
N LEU A 491 -15.96 10.06 2.70
CA LEU A 491 -16.51 9.14 1.71
C LEU A 491 -16.39 9.70 0.27
N PRO A 492 -15.91 8.91 -0.72
CA PRO A 492 -15.72 9.37 -2.10
C PRO A 492 -16.97 10.05 -2.69
N GLY A 493 -16.83 11.31 -3.09
CA GLY A 493 -17.90 12.08 -3.72
C GLY A 493 -18.99 12.61 -2.77
N ILE A 494 -18.88 12.40 -1.45
CA ILE A 494 -19.87 12.84 -0.45
C ILE A 494 -19.24 13.73 0.63
N THR A 495 -18.13 13.31 1.23
CA THR A 495 -17.50 14.02 2.37
C THR A 495 -15.98 13.97 2.36
N GLY A 496 -15.35 14.89 3.09
CA GLY A 496 -13.90 14.97 3.24
C GLY A 496 -13.19 15.49 2.00
N LEU A 497 -12.15 14.77 1.56
CA LEU A 497 -11.27 15.20 0.47
C LEU A 497 -11.95 15.16 -0.91
N SER A 498 -11.63 16.16 -1.74
CA SER A 498 -11.99 16.19 -3.16
C SER A 498 -11.38 15.01 -3.93
N THR A 499 -11.88 14.73 -5.14
CA THR A 499 -11.32 13.67 -6.01
C THR A 499 -9.83 13.89 -6.29
N GLU A 500 -9.45 15.13 -6.56
CA GLU A 500 -8.08 15.61 -6.78
C GLU A 500 -7.18 15.33 -5.56
N GLN A 501 -7.59 15.81 -4.38
CA GLN A 501 -6.86 15.66 -3.12
C GLN A 501 -6.74 14.19 -2.71
N ARG A 502 -7.80 13.40 -2.93
CA ARG A 502 -7.82 11.96 -2.68
C ARG A 502 -6.91 11.19 -3.62
N LYS A 503 -6.78 11.62 -4.89
CA LYS A 503 -5.83 11.04 -5.85
C LYS A 503 -4.39 11.28 -5.39
N ARG A 504 -4.10 12.50 -4.95
CA ARG A 504 -2.82 12.85 -4.32
C ARG A 504 -2.57 12.06 -3.03
N LEU A 505 -3.57 11.83 -2.18
CA LEU A 505 -3.43 10.93 -1.01
C LEU A 505 -3.07 9.50 -1.42
N THR A 506 -3.68 8.92 -2.47
CA THR A 506 -3.30 7.59 -2.96
C THR A 506 -1.86 7.55 -3.45
N ILE A 507 -1.41 8.59 -4.17
CA ILE A 507 -0.01 8.72 -4.61
C ILE A 507 0.93 8.81 -3.40
N ALA A 508 0.60 9.65 -2.41
CA ALA A 508 1.39 9.82 -1.18
C ALA A 508 1.51 8.51 -0.39
N VAL A 509 0.41 7.76 -0.20
CA VAL A 509 0.40 6.47 0.53
C VAL A 509 1.37 5.46 -0.10
N GLU A 510 1.39 5.34 -1.42
CA GLU A 510 2.32 4.42 -2.11
C GLU A 510 3.76 4.98 -2.17
N LEU A 511 3.96 6.30 -2.05
CA LEU A 511 5.28 6.93 -1.93
C LEU A 511 5.94 6.73 -0.56
N VAL A 512 5.16 6.47 0.50
CA VAL A 512 5.71 6.20 1.84
C VAL A 512 6.58 4.92 1.87
N ALA A 513 6.35 3.96 0.96
CA ALA A 513 7.23 2.80 0.75
C ALA A 513 8.59 3.13 0.11
N ASN A 514 8.84 4.40 -0.27
CA ASN A 514 9.99 4.86 -1.04
C ASN A 514 10.31 4.01 -2.30
N PRO A 515 9.33 3.74 -3.18
CA PRO A 515 9.52 2.88 -4.35
C PRO A 515 10.47 3.51 -5.40
N SER A 516 11.23 2.67 -6.10
CA SER A 516 12.10 3.10 -7.22
C SER A 516 11.33 3.22 -8.53
N ILE A 517 10.28 2.40 -8.71
CA ILE A 517 9.38 2.41 -9.86
C ILE A 517 7.94 2.61 -9.37
N ILE A 518 7.13 3.40 -10.07
CA ILE A 518 5.71 3.57 -9.76
C ILE A 518 4.90 3.33 -11.03
N PHE A 519 3.97 2.38 -10.96
CA PHE A 519 2.95 2.15 -11.97
C PHE A 519 1.66 2.88 -11.57
N MET A 520 1.04 3.64 -12.47
CA MET A 520 -0.23 4.33 -12.20
C MET A 520 -1.26 4.06 -13.28
N ASP A 521 -2.41 3.50 -12.92
CA ASP A 521 -3.47 3.18 -13.87
C ASP A 521 -4.50 4.32 -13.95
N GLU A 522 -4.53 5.00 -15.09
CA GLU A 522 -5.37 6.16 -15.43
C GLU A 522 -5.48 7.22 -14.30
N PRO A 523 -4.35 7.83 -13.85
CA PRO A 523 -4.33 8.73 -12.69
C PRO A 523 -5.11 10.03 -12.91
N THR A 524 -5.45 10.39 -14.16
CA THR A 524 -6.28 11.54 -14.52
C THR A 524 -7.76 11.19 -14.70
N SER A 525 -8.18 9.95 -14.46
CA SER A 525 -9.59 9.53 -14.60
C SER A 525 -10.47 10.18 -13.54
N GLY A 526 -11.66 10.64 -13.93
CA GLY A 526 -12.61 11.31 -13.02
C GLY A 526 -12.19 12.71 -12.54
N LEU A 527 -11.15 13.31 -13.13
CA LEU A 527 -10.67 14.67 -12.83
C LEU A 527 -11.02 15.64 -13.98
N ASP A 528 -11.17 16.93 -13.65
CA ASP A 528 -11.20 18.00 -14.65
C ASP A 528 -9.78 18.29 -15.17
N ALA A 529 -9.66 19.07 -16.25
CA ALA A 529 -8.36 19.39 -16.84
C ALA A 529 -7.40 20.10 -15.87
N ARG A 530 -7.91 20.90 -14.92
CA ARG A 530 -7.08 21.58 -13.92
C ARG A 530 -6.60 20.62 -12.82
N ALA A 531 -7.50 19.82 -12.24
CA ALA A 531 -7.13 18.79 -11.27
C ALA A 531 -6.15 17.76 -11.86
N ALA A 532 -6.38 17.33 -13.10
CA ALA A 532 -5.46 16.45 -13.81
C ALA A 532 -4.07 17.07 -13.95
N ALA A 533 -3.96 18.37 -14.27
CA ALA A 533 -2.66 19.04 -14.35
C ALA A 533 -1.94 19.14 -12.98
N ILE A 534 -2.65 19.39 -11.88
CA ILE A 534 -2.08 19.44 -10.51
C ILE A 534 -1.55 18.06 -10.08
N VAL A 535 -2.34 17.01 -10.33
CA VAL A 535 -1.92 15.61 -10.08
C VAL A 535 -0.70 15.27 -10.93
N MET A 536 -0.71 15.56 -12.24
CA MET A 536 0.41 15.24 -13.11
C MET A 536 1.68 16.07 -12.81
N ARG A 537 1.55 17.30 -12.31
CA ARG A 537 2.67 18.09 -11.75
C ARG A 537 3.28 17.39 -10.54
N THR A 538 2.46 16.89 -9.61
CA THR A 538 2.91 16.11 -8.46
C THR A 538 3.69 14.86 -8.88
N VAL A 539 3.20 14.16 -9.91
CA VAL A 539 3.89 13.00 -10.47
C VAL A 539 5.21 13.39 -11.16
N ARG A 540 5.29 14.57 -11.79
CA ARG A 540 6.56 15.10 -12.33
C ARG A 540 7.57 15.42 -11.21
N ASN A 541 7.16 16.17 -10.18
CA ASN A 541 8.00 16.43 -9.00
C ASN A 541 8.58 15.11 -8.43
N THR A 542 7.75 14.06 -8.41
CA THR A 542 8.14 12.71 -7.98
C THR A 542 9.21 12.07 -8.89
N VAL A 543 9.09 12.19 -10.22
CA VAL A 543 10.11 11.70 -11.18
C VAL A 543 11.43 12.45 -11.02
N ASP A 544 11.40 13.76 -10.78
CA ASP A 544 12.58 14.63 -10.68
C ASP A 544 13.43 14.38 -9.40
N THR A 545 12.89 13.60 -8.46
CA THR A 545 13.68 12.99 -7.36
C THR A 545 14.58 11.82 -7.81
N GLY A 546 14.44 11.36 -9.06
CA GLY A 546 15.18 10.24 -9.66
C GLY A 546 14.37 8.94 -9.78
N ARG A 547 13.10 8.92 -9.40
CA ARG A 547 12.21 7.74 -9.49
C ARG A 547 11.71 7.51 -10.92
N THR A 548 11.42 6.26 -11.25
CA THR A 548 10.83 5.86 -12.53
C THR A 548 9.31 5.84 -12.41
N VAL A 549 8.58 6.42 -13.37
CA VAL A 549 7.10 6.34 -13.37
C VAL A 549 6.61 5.85 -14.72
N VAL A 550 5.64 4.93 -14.70
CA VAL A 550 4.90 4.45 -15.88
C VAL A 550 3.42 4.63 -15.62
N CYS A 551 2.68 5.31 -16.50
CA CYS A 551 1.25 5.46 -16.32
C CYS A 551 0.45 5.32 -17.60
N THR A 552 -0.76 4.77 -17.49
CA THR A 552 -1.77 4.77 -18.55
C THR A 552 -2.55 6.09 -18.51
N ILE A 553 -2.90 6.66 -19.66
CA ILE A 553 -3.88 7.76 -19.77
C ILE A 553 -4.77 7.46 -20.98
N HIS A 554 -6.07 7.78 -20.90
CA HIS A 554 -6.99 7.55 -22.00
C HIS A 554 -6.85 8.61 -23.12
N GLN A 555 -6.91 9.89 -22.74
CA GLN A 555 -6.78 11.06 -23.62
C GLN A 555 -6.10 12.22 -22.86
N PRO A 556 -4.77 12.43 -22.99
CA PRO A 556 -4.08 13.53 -22.32
C PRO A 556 -4.31 14.89 -23.02
N SER A 557 -4.31 15.98 -22.26
CA SER A 557 -4.15 17.34 -22.80
C SER A 557 -2.74 17.55 -23.36
N ILE A 558 -2.52 18.63 -24.11
CA ILE A 558 -1.20 18.95 -24.68
C ILE A 558 -0.16 19.09 -23.56
N ASP A 559 -0.44 19.90 -22.54
CA ASP A 559 0.48 20.14 -21.41
C ASP A 559 0.84 18.85 -20.65
N ILE A 560 -0.14 17.94 -20.49
CA ILE A 560 0.08 16.64 -19.84
C ILE A 560 0.86 15.69 -20.77
N PHE A 561 0.63 15.73 -22.09
CA PHE A 561 1.34 14.90 -23.06
C PHE A 561 2.81 15.32 -23.22
N GLU A 562 3.07 16.62 -23.35
CA GLU A 562 4.43 17.16 -23.52
C GLU A 562 5.30 17.05 -22.26
N ALA A 563 4.69 16.82 -21.10
CA ALA A 563 5.41 16.49 -19.88
C ALA A 563 6.13 15.13 -19.97
N PHE A 564 5.74 14.19 -20.84
CA PHE A 564 6.30 12.83 -20.85
C PHE A 564 7.66 12.72 -21.54
N ASP A 565 8.53 11.88 -20.97
CA ASP A 565 9.84 11.57 -21.53
C ASP A 565 9.72 10.56 -22.67
N GLU A 566 8.98 9.47 -22.44
CA GLU A 566 8.86 8.32 -23.33
C GLU A 566 7.39 7.91 -23.54
N LEU A 567 7.08 7.40 -24.73
CA LEU A 567 5.77 6.85 -25.09
C LEU A 567 5.90 5.39 -25.48
N LEU A 568 5.00 4.56 -24.95
CA LEU A 568 4.68 3.23 -25.45
C LEU A 568 3.25 3.25 -25.99
N LEU A 569 3.09 3.09 -27.30
CA LEU A 569 1.82 3.18 -28.01
C LEU A 569 1.38 1.80 -28.49
N MET A 570 0.16 1.41 -28.11
CA MET A 570 -0.45 0.13 -28.46
C MET A 570 -1.69 0.30 -29.34
N LYS A 571 -1.93 -0.65 -30.27
CA LYS A 571 -3.19 -0.76 -31.01
C LYS A 571 -4.15 -1.80 -30.40
N ARG A 572 -5.41 -1.83 -30.86
CA ARG A 572 -6.38 -2.88 -30.49
C ARG A 572 -5.82 -4.25 -30.88
N GLY A 573 -5.99 -5.26 -30.01
CA GLY A 573 -5.36 -6.58 -30.21
C GLY A 573 -3.97 -6.74 -29.59
N GLY A 574 -3.53 -5.80 -28.74
CA GLY A 574 -2.41 -6.04 -27.83
C GLY A 574 -1.02 -5.98 -28.46
N GLN A 575 -0.85 -5.19 -29.52
CA GLN A 575 0.41 -5.03 -30.26
C GLN A 575 0.95 -3.60 -30.13
N VAL A 576 2.29 -3.46 -30.07
CA VAL A 576 2.99 -2.17 -30.04
C VAL A 576 3.18 -1.63 -31.45
N ILE A 577 2.92 -0.34 -31.65
CA ILE A 577 3.07 0.37 -32.93
C ILE A 577 4.08 1.54 -32.88
N TYR A 578 4.43 2.00 -31.68
CA TYR A 578 5.55 2.90 -31.40
C TYR A 578 6.05 2.69 -29.98
N ALA A 579 7.37 2.75 -29.78
CA ALA A 579 7.97 2.83 -28.43
C ALA A 579 9.25 3.66 -28.50
N GLY A 580 9.25 4.85 -27.88
CA GLY A 580 10.38 5.80 -27.99
C GLY A 580 10.12 7.14 -27.31
N PRO A 581 11.11 8.06 -27.31
CA PRO A 581 10.98 9.37 -26.69
C PRO A 581 10.12 10.32 -27.54
N LEU A 582 9.26 11.13 -26.91
CA LEU A 582 8.40 12.10 -27.63
C LEU A 582 9.24 13.21 -28.28
N GLY A 583 10.23 13.71 -27.53
CA GLY A 583 10.98 14.92 -27.86
C GLY A 583 10.20 16.20 -27.54
N GLN A 584 10.90 17.34 -27.50
CA GLN A 584 10.30 18.67 -27.29
C GLN A 584 9.17 18.91 -28.31
N HIS A 585 8.01 19.35 -27.84
CA HIS A 585 6.80 19.55 -28.65
C HIS A 585 6.41 18.34 -29.52
N SER A 586 6.67 17.11 -29.02
CA SER A 586 6.32 15.84 -29.68
C SER A 586 6.94 15.60 -31.08
N HIS A 587 8.01 16.32 -31.46
CA HIS A 587 8.51 16.30 -32.84
C HIS A 587 8.85 14.89 -33.38
N LYS A 588 9.41 14.00 -32.54
CA LYS A 588 9.91 12.69 -33.00
C LYS A 588 8.80 11.73 -33.39
N ILE A 589 7.63 11.87 -32.76
CA ILE A 589 6.48 11.03 -33.06
C ILE A 589 5.64 11.59 -34.21
N ILE A 590 5.59 12.93 -34.35
CA ILE A 590 5.04 13.57 -35.55
C ILE A 590 5.87 13.16 -36.77
N GLU A 591 7.21 13.26 -36.69
CA GLU A 591 8.13 12.81 -37.74
C GLU A 591 7.96 11.33 -38.10
N TYR A 592 7.86 10.43 -37.09
CA TYR A 592 7.65 8.99 -37.31
C TYR A 592 6.36 8.67 -38.07
N PHE A 593 5.25 9.34 -37.75
CA PHE A 593 3.96 9.11 -38.42
C PHE A 593 3.85 9.86 -39.76
N GLU A 594 4.38 11.07 -39.89
CA GLU A 594 4.40 11.80 -41.17
C GLU A 594 5.36 11.18 -42.21
N ALA A 595 6.34 10.38 -41.78
CA ALA A 595 7.17 9.58 -42.67
C ALA A 595 6.41 8.42 -43.36
N ILE A 596 5.21 8.05 -42.88
CA ILE A 596 4.40 6.96 -43.45
C ILE A 596 3.54 7.50 -44.61
N PRO A 597 3.67 6.98 -45.85
CA PRO A 597 2.91 7.47 -47.00
C PRO A 597 1.39 7.36 -46.78
N GLY A 598 0.67 8.47 -46.99
CA GLY A 598 -0.79 8.55 -46.86
C GLY A 598 -1.31 8.90 -45.45
N VAL A 599 -0.43 9.14 -44.48
CA VAL A 599 -0.79 9.78 -43.20
C VAL A 599 -1.04 11.28 -43.42
N PRO A 600 -2.17 11.84 -42.94
CA PRO A 600 -2.39 13.28 -42.99
C PRO A 600 -1.49 14.02 -41.99
N LYS A 601 -0.78 15.04 -42.46
CA LYS A 601 0.05 15.91 -41.61
C LYS A 601 -0.73 16.53 -40.45
N ILE A 602 -0.06 16.80 -39.34
CA ILE A 602 -0.69 17.44 -38.18
C ILE A 602 -1.09 18.89 -38.52
N LYS A 603 -2.26 19.32 -38.02
CA LYS A 603 -2.73 20.71 -38.16
C LYS A 603 -2.11 21.56 -37.05
N GLU A 604 -1.81 22.83 -37.35
CA GLU A 604 -1.34 23.77 -36.32
C GLU A 604 -2.32 23.82 -35.13
N LYS A 605 -1.75 23.83 -33.91
CA LYS A 605 -2.48 23.87 -32.63
C LYS A 605 -3.43 22.67 -32.36
N TYR A 606 -3.36 21.60 -33.16
CA TYR A 606 -4.07 20.35 -32.85
C TYR A 606 -3.29 19.50 -31.84
N ASN A 607 -3.98 18.78 -30.97
CA ASN A 607 -3.34 17.93 -29.94
C ASN A 607 -2.61 16.74 -30.61
N PRO A 608 -1.28 16.60 -30.47
CA PRO A 608 -0.53 15.49 -31.05
C PRO A 608 -1.01 14.12 -30.58
N ALA A 609 -1.42 14.00 -29.30
CA ALA A 609 -1.94 12.74 -28.75
C ALA A 609 -3.25 12.31 -29.43
N THR A 610 -4.15 13.25 -29.70
CA THR A 610 -5.42 13.00 -30.38
C THR A 610 -5.20 12.63 -31.85
N TRP A 611 -4.40 13.42 -32.58
CA TRP A 611 -4.06 13.16 -33.99
C TRP A 611 -3.42 11.78 -34.18
N MET A 612 -2.49 11.41 -33.30
CA MET A 612 -1.83 10.11 -33.32
C MET A 612 -2.81 8.95 -33.08
N LEU A 613 -3.78 9.10 -32.18
CA LEU A 613 -4.83 8.09 -31.96
C LEU A 613 -5.83 7.98 -33.11
N GLU A 614 -6.12 9.08 -33.82
CA GLU A 614 -6.90 9.09 -35.06
C GLU A 614 -6.15 8.38 -36.20
N VAL A 615 -4.86 8.72 -36.39
CA VAL A 615 -3.98 8.17 -37.43
C VAL A 615 -3.71 6.67 -37.22
N SER A 616 -3.56 6.22 -35.97
CA SER A 616 -3.36 4.80 -35.64
C SER A 616 -4.65 3.99 -35.50
N SER A 617 -5.79 4.54 -35.92
CA SER A 617 -7.07 3.82 -35.89
C SER A 617 -7.18 2.75 -36.98
N VAL A 618 -7.95 1.69 -36.70
CA VAL A 618 -8.17 0.56 -37.62
C VAL A 618 -8.76 1.00 -38.96
N ALA A 619 -9.56 2.07 -38.98
CA ALA A 619 -10.10 2.65 -40.21
C ALA A 619 -9.00 3.24 -41.11
N VAL A 620 -7.89 3.73 -40.54
CA VAL A 620 -6.74 4.22 -41.29
C VAL A 620 -5.82 3.07 -41.73
N GLU A 621 -5.61 2.05 -40.88
CA GLU A 621 -4.91 0.80 -41.29
C GLU A 621 -5.57 0.18 -42.54
N LEU A 622 -6.90 0.03 -42.52
CA LEU A 622 -7.69 -0.49 -43.65
C LEU A 622 -7.62 0.41 -44.89
N ARG A 623 -7.65 1.74 -44.72
CA ARG A 623 -7.55 2.70 -45.84
C ARG A 623 -6.16 2.70 -46.50
N LEU A 624 -5.11 2.46 -45.74
CA LEU A 624 -3.72 2.42 -46.22
C LEU A 624 -3.28 1.02 -46.67
N GLY A 625 -4.03 -0.04 -46.33
CA GLY A 625 -3.64 -1.43 -46.58
C GLY A 625 -2.40 -1.86 -45.77
N MET A 626 -2.15 -1.21 -44.62
CA MET A 626 -0.93 -1.35 -43.83
C MET A 626 -1.25 -1.72 -42.38
N ASP A 627 -0.48 -2.66 -41.82
CA ASP A 627 -0.46 -2.92 -40.37
C ASP A 627 0.69 -2.11 -39.72
N PHE A 628 0.35 -1.18 -38.83
CA PHE A 628 1.34 -0.35 -38.13
C PHE A 628 2.26 -1.13 -37.18
N ALA A 629 1.85 -2.31 -36.69
CA ALA A 629 2.66 -3.15 -35.81
C ALA A 629 3.74 -3.93 -36.61
N GLU A 630 3.44 -4.38 -37.82
CA GLU A 630 4.45 -4.96 -38.70
C GLU A 630 5.39 -3.88 -39.27
N HIS A 631 4.88 -2.69 -39.60
CA HIS A 631 5.74 -1.53 -39.91
C HIS A 631 6.67 -1.18 -38.73
N TYR A 632 6.15 -1.17 -37.50
CA TYR A 632 6.96 -0.94 -36.30
C TYR A 632 8.06 -1.98 -36.15
N LYS A 633 7.77 -3.28 -36.28
CA LYS A 633 8.78 -4.37 -36.20
C LYS A 633 9.92 -4.21 -37.21
N GLN A 634 9.62 -3.71 -38.41
CA GLN A 634 10.62 -3.46 -39.47
C GLN A 634 11.45 -2.20 -39.20
N SER A 635 10.89 -1.22 -38.47
CA SER A 635 11.54 0.08 -38.19
C SER A 635 12.88 -0.03 -37.46
N SER A 636 13.76 0.94 -37.72
CA SER A 636 15.02 1.13 -36.98
C SER A 636 14.80 1.39 -35.48
N LEU A 637 13.64 1.93 -35.09
CA LEU A 637 13.26 2.16 -33.70
C LEU A 637 13.04 0.84 -32.95
N HIS A 638 12.33 -0.13 -33.55
CA HIS A 638 12.20 -1.46 -32.96
C HIS A 638 13.54 -2.20 -32.90
N GLN A 639 14.35 -2.13 -33.97
CA GLN A 639 15.69 -2.73 -33.98
C GLN A 639 16.58 -2.17 -32.86
N ARG A 640 16.56 -0.85 -32.65
CA ARG A 640 17.28 -0.18 -31.55
C ARG A 640 16.77 -0.60 -30.18
N ASN A 641 15.46 -0.67 -29.98
CA ASN A 641 14.88 -1.11 -28.71
C ASN A 641 15.22 -2.59 -28.42
N LYS A 642 15.21 -3.44 -29.44
CA LYS A 642 15.59 -4.87 -29.33
C LYS A 642 17.09 -5.04 -29.03
N ALA A 643 17.95 -4.18 -29.59
CA ALA A 643 19.36 -4.12 -29.23
C ALA A 643 19.57 -3.69 -27.78
N LEU A 644 18.91 -2.60 -27.33
CA LEU A 644 18.96 -2.13 -25.94
C LEU A 644 18.47 -3.19 -24.95
N VAL A 645 17.34 -3.85 -25.23
CA VAL A 645 16.84 -4.96 -24.38
C VAL A 645 17.87 -6.08 -24.28
N LYS A 646 18.54 -6.45 -25.38
CA LYS A 646 19.57 -7.50 -25.39
C LYS A 646 20.86 -7.09 -24.66
N GLU A 647 21.32 -5.86 -24.84
CA GLU A 647 22.49 -5.28 -24.17
C GLU A 647 22.30 -5.23 -22.65
N LEU A 648 21.13 -4.75 -22.22
CA LEU A 648 20.79 -4.62 -20.81
C LEU A 648 20.40 -5.96 -20.16
N SER A 649 19.99 -6.97 -20.94
CA SER A 649 19.56 -8.28 -20.41
C SER A 649 20.60 -8.95 -19.50
N THR A 650 21.89 -8.78 -19.78
CA THR A 650 22.97 -9.30 -18.93
C THR A 650 23.30 -8.33 -17.79
N PRO A 651 23.24 -8.75 -16.51
CA PRO A 651 23.61 -7.88 -15.38
C PRO A 651 25.12 -7.53 -15.41
N PRO A 652 25.53 -6.35 -14.93
CA PRO A 652 26.94 -5.97 -14.87
C PRO A 652 27.77 -6.95 -14.03
N PRO A 653 29.02 -7.30 -14.45
CA PRO A 653 29.86 -8.22 -13.71
C PRO A 653 30.21 -7.66 -12.33
N GLY A 654 29.77 -8.36 -11.27
CA GLY A 654 29.91 -7.93 -9.87
C GLY A 654 28.69 -7.26 -9.27
N ALA A 655 27.58 -7.12 -10.00
CA ALA A 655 26.28 -6.81 -9.41
C ALA A 655 25.89 -7.90 -8.37
N LYS A 656 25.16 -7.48 -7.33
CA LYS A 656 24.55 -8.38 -6.34
C LYS A 656 23.03 -8.24 -6.37
N ASP A 657 22.36 -9.37 -6.15
CA ASP A 657 20.92 -9.51 -6.08
C ASP A 657 20.34 -8.65 -4.94
N LEU A 658 19.23 -7.95 -5.21
CA LEU A 658 18.45 -7.21 -4.20
C LEU A 658 17.56 -8.18 -3.42
N HIS A 659 18.17 -9.07 -2.63
CA HIS A 659 17.43 -10.04 -1.82
C HIS A 659 16.82 -9.38 -0.59
N PHE A 660 15.49 -9.51 -0.41
CA PHE A 660 14.77 -9.15 0.80
C PHE A 660 14.43 -10.42 1.59
N GLU A 661 14.82 -10.50 2.87
CA GLU A 661 14.63 -11.69 3.72
C GLU A 661 13.17 -11.99 4.07
N THR A 662 12.29 -11.00 3.94
CA THR A 662 10.87 -11.07 4.32
C THR A 662 9.98 -10.45 3.27
N GLN A 663 8.73 -10.91 3.16
CA GLN A 663 7.70 -10.30 2.31
C GLN A 663 7.14 -8.97 2.86
N TYR A 664 7.15 -8.80 4.17
CA TYR A 664 6.66 -7.61 4.86
C TYR A 664 7.80 -6.91 5.58
N SER A 665 7.74 -5.58 5.71
CA SER A 665 8.75 -4.83 6.47
C SER A 665 8.58 -5.02 7.98
N GLU A 666 7.33 -5.02 8.45
CA GLU A 666 7.02 -5.30 9.85
C GLU A 666 6.78 -6.80 10.15
N SER A 667 7.07 -7.16 11.40
CA SER A 667 6.75 -8.44 12.03
C SER A 667 5.23 -8.68 12.10
N MET A 668 4.78 -9.94 12.20
CA MET A 668 3.34 -10.23 12.32
C MET A 668 2.68 -9.58 13.56
N TRP A 669 3.44 -9.36 14.64
CA TRP A 669 2.97 -8.66 15.83
C TRP A 669 2.94 -7.14 15.67
N GLY A 670 3.94 -6.55 15.01
CA GLY A 670 3.94 -5.14 14.65
C GLY A 670 2.80 -4.80 13.69
N GLN A 671 2.59 -5.62 12.66
CA GLN A 671 1.41 -5.54 11.78
C GLN A 671 0.10 -5.59 12.59
N PHE A 672 -0.05 -6.52 13.54
CA PHE A 672 -1.25 -6.61 14.37
C PHE A 672 -1.44 -5.36 15.25
N LYS A 673 -0.38 -4.83 15.87
CA LYS A 673 -0.40 -3.58 16.64
C LYS A 673 -0.83 -2.39 15.76
N SER A 674 -0.27 -2.27 14.55
CA SER A 674 -0.60 -1.19 13.60
C SER A 674 -2.04 -1.30 13.07
N CYS A 675 -2.50 -2.50 12.72
CA CYS A 675 -3.89 -2.74 12.32
C CYS A 675 -4.87 -2.45 13.48
N LEU A 676 -4.57 -2.92 14.71
CA LEU A 676 -5.42 -2.69 15.88
C LEU A 676 -5.49 -1.22 16.27
N TRP A 677 -4.39 -0.47 16.19
CA TRP A 677 -4.39 0.98 16.38
C TRP A 677 -5.31 1.68 15.38
N LYS A 678 -5.24 1.30 14.09
CA LYS A 678 -6.12 1.84 13.05
C LYS A 678 -7.59 1.52 13.32
N GLN A 679 -7.91 0.24 13.56
CA GLN A 679 -9.29 -0.19 13.79
C GLN A 679 -9.89 0.45 15.04
N TRP A 680 -9.11 0.59 16.12
CA TRP A 680 -9.53 1.30 17.33
C TRP A 680 -9.93 2.76 17.04
N LEU A 681 -9.12 3.45 16.25
CA LEU A 681 -9.38 4.85 15.89
C LEU A 681 -10.61 4.99 14.98
N THR A 682 -10.76 4.10 13.98
CA THR A 682 -11.94 4.03 13.11
C THR A 682 -13.21 3.76 13.92
N TYR A 683 -13.24 2.72 14.75
CA TYR A 683 -14.40 2.35 15.58
C TYR A 683 -14.78 3.45 16.59
N TRP A 684 -13.79 4.17 17.15
CA TRP A 684 -14.04 5.32 18.02
C TRP A 684 -14.61 6.53 17.27
N ARG A 685 -14.18 6.76 16.02
CA ARG A 685 -14.62 7.88 15.17
C ARG A 685 -15.85 7.58 14.29
N SER A 686 -16.39 6.37 14.35
CA SER A 686 -17.67 6.00 13.71
C SER A 686 -18.81 5.96 14.75
N PRO A 687 -19.29 7.11 15.27
CA PRO A 687 -20.37 7.12 16.25
C PRO A 687 -21.65 6.51 15.69
N ASP A 688 -21.95 6.69 14.40
CA ASP A 688 -23.16 6.17 13.76
C ASP A 688 -23.27 4.64 13.84
N TYR A 689 -22.15 3.92 13.91
CA TYR A 689 -22.15 2.48 14.16
C TYR A 689 -22.38 2.17 15.64
N ASN A 690 -21.49 2.65 16.52
CA ASN A 690 -21.48 2.25 17.93
C ASN A 690 -22.62 2.87 18.74
N LEU A 691 -22.97 4.14 18.50
CA LEU A 691 -24.08 4.84 19.17
C LEU A 691 -25.43 4.24 18.77
N VAL A 692 -25.68 3.97 17.48
CA VAL A 692 -26.94 3.34 17.05
C VAL A 692 -27.05 1.92 17.63
N ARG A 693 -25.97 1.14 17.61
CA ARG A 693 -25.92 -0.19 18.23
C ARG A 693 -26.20 -0.14 19.74
N PHE A 694 -25.59 0.81 20.46
CA PHE A 694 -25.84 0.98 21.89
C PHE A 694 -27.28 1.44 22.19
N PHE A 695 -27.74 2.48 21.50
CA PHE A 695 -29.09 3.05 21.65
C PHE A 695 -30.19 2.03 21.33
N PHE A 696 -30.07 1.31 20.21
CA PHE A 696 -31.00 0.25 19.85
C PHE A 696 -31.05 -0.84 20.93
N THR A 697 -29.90 -1.22 21.49
CA THR A 697 -29.82 -2.23 22.56
C THR A 697 -30.40 -1.72 23.88
N LEU A 698 -30.25 -0.42 24.18
CA LEU A 698 -30.88 0.21 25.35
C LEU A 698 -32.41 0.21 25.22
N CYS A 699 -32.93 0.64 24.07
CA CYS A 699 -34.35 0.57 23.75
C CYS A 699 -34.87 -0.88 23.80
N SER A 700 -34.09 -1.85 23.30
CA SER A 700 -34.41 -3.28 23.38
C SER A 700 -34.47 -3.78 24.82
N ALA A 701 -33.50 -3.40 25.68
CA ALA A 701 -33.47 -3.78 27.09
C ALA A 701 -34.69 -3.24 27.84
N LEU A 702 -35.05 -1.97 27.62
CA LEU A 702 -36.22 -1.33 28.23
C LEU A 702 -37.53 -1.92 27.72
N MET A 703 -37.65 -2.21 26.41
CA MET A 703 -38.81 -2.89 25.82
C MET A 703 -39.00 -4.28 26.41
N LEU A 704 -37.94 -5.09 26.47
CA LEU A 704 -38.01 -6.45 27.04
C LEU A 704 -38.30 -6.40 28.55
N GLY A 705 -37.64 -5.51 29.29
CA GLY A 705 -37.87 -5.32 30.72
C GLY A 705 -39.27 -4.81 31.07
N THR A 706 -39.92 -4.02 30.21
CA THR A 706 -41.32 -3.58 30.40
C THR A 706 -42.34 -4.65 30.01
N ILE A 707 -42.12 -5.37 28.89
CA ILE A 707 -42.98 -6.49 28.48
C ILE A 707 -42.98 -7.61 29.55
N PHE A 708 -41.83 -7.87 30.16
CA PHE A 708 -41.63 -8.93 31.15
C PHE A 708 -41.46 -8.39 32.57
N TRP A 709 -42.11 -7.27 32.89
CA TRP A 709 -41.97 -6.57 34.16
C TRP A 709 -42.35 -7.44 35.37
N ASN A 710 -41.38 -7.67 36.26
CA ASN A 710 -41.50 -8.47 37.47
C ASN A 710 -42.16 -9.86 37.25
N ILE A 711 -41.90 -10.49 36.09
CA ILE A 711 -42.49 -11.81 35.78
C ILE A 711 -41.78 -12.95 36.52
N ALA A 712 -40.48 -12.82 36.82
CA ALA A 712 -39.70 -13.90 37.43
C ALA A 712 -40.02 -14.19 38.90
N THR A 713 -40.94 -13.44 39.52
CA THR A 713 -41.51 -13.73 40.85
C THR A 713 -42.77 -14.61 40.80
N LYS A 714 -43.41 -14.81 39.64
CA LYS A 714 -44.72 -15.49 39.50
C LYS A 714 -44.59 -16.93 38.99
N ARG A 715 -43.87 -17.79 39.73
CA ARG A 715 -43.40 -19.11 39.22
C ARG A 715 -44.38 -20.27 39.38
N ASP A 716 -45.47 -20.07 40.11
CA ASP A 716 -46.40 -21.07 40.68
C ASP A 716 -47.03 -22.08 39.68
N ASN A 717 -46.93 -21.81 38.38
CA ASN A 717 -47.55 -22.55 37.29
C ASN A 717 -46.53 -22.77 36.15
N ALA A 718 -46.47 -23.99 35.63
CA ALA A 718 -45.63 -24.37 34.49
C ALA A 718 -45.83 -23.48 33.23
N GLY A 719 -47.04 -22.93 33.04
CA GLY A 719 -47.34 -21.94 32.02
C GLY A 719 -46.55 -20.64 32.21
N ASN A 720 -46.53 -20.09 33.43
CA ASN A 720 -45.74 -18.89 33.74
C ASN A 720 -44.25 -19.14 33.58
N LEU A 721 -43.75 -20.27 34.08
CA LEU A 721 -42.34 -20.66 33.89
C LEU A 721 -41.97 -20.75 32.41
N THR A 722 -42.85 -21.32 31.57
CA THR A 722 -42.66 -21.38 30.12
C THR A 722 -42.67 -19.98 29.47
N ILE A 723 -43.47 -19.03 29.96
CA ILE A 723 -43.44 -17.63 29.52
C ILE A 723 -42.13 -16.94 29.91
N ILE A 724 -41.60 -17.14 31.13
CA ILE A 724 -40.31 -16.56 31.55
C ILE A 724 -39.16 -17.14 30.70
N ILE A 725 -39.19 -18.43 30.40
CA ILE A 725 -38.21 -19.08 29.52
C ILE A 725 -38.33 -18.54 28.08
N GLY A 726 -39.55 -18.38 27.56
CA GLY A 726 -39.83 -17.76 26.26
C GLY A 726 -39.39 -16.30 26.17
N ALA A 727 -39.50 -15.55 27.28
CA ALA A 727 -39.01 -14.18 27.41
C ALA A 727 -37.49 -14.09 27.22
N LEU A 728 -36.75 -14.91 27.98
CA LEU A 728 -35.28 -15.01 27.89
C LEU A 728 -34.83 -15.43 26.48
N TYR A 729 -35.53 -16.39 25.88
CA TYR A 729 -35.28 -16.87 24.53
C TYR A 729 -35.49 -15.77 23.46
N ALA A 730 -36.65 -15.10 23.47
CA ALA A 730 -36.95 -14.03 22.53
C ALA A 730 -36.02 -12.83 22.70
N ALA A 731 -35.68 -12.47 23.93
CA ALA A 731 -34.71 -11.43 24.27
C ALA A 731 -33.34 -11.67 23.62
N VAL A 732 -32.82 -12.89 23.78
CA VAL A 732 -31.56 -13.38 23.19
C VAL A 732 -31.58 -13.30 21.66
N LEU A 733 -32.60 -13.88 21.02
CA LEU A 733 -32.65 -13.92 19.56
C LEU A 733 -32.79 -12.51 18.97
N PHE A 734 -33.64 -11.67 19.55
CA PHE A 734 -33.85 -10.31 19.06
C PHE A 734 -32.56 -9.48 19.14
N CYS A 735 -31.86 -9.49 20.28
CA CYS A 735 -30.64 -8.69 20.43
C CYS A 735 -29.45 -9.28 19.66
N GLY A 736 -29.35 -10.62 19.58
CA GLY A 736 -28.33 -11.31 18.80
C GLY A 736 -28.44 -11.06 17.29
N ILE A 737 -29.65 -11.19 16.72
CA ILE A 737 -29.90 -10.94 15.30
C ILE A 737 -29.56 -9.49 14.92
N ASN A 738 -29.92 -8.52 15.77
CA ASN A 738 -29.59 -7.10 15.51
C ASN A 738 -28.08 -6.81 15.63
N ASN A 739 -27.36 -7.46 16.54
CA ASN A 739 -25.89 -7.37 16.61
C ASN A 739 -25.17 -7.97 15.40
N CYS A 740 -25.73 -9.04 14.81
CA CYS A 740 -25.21 -9.59 13.57
C CYS A 740 -25.50 -8.66 12.39
N SER A 741 -26.72 -8.13 12.25
CA SER A 741 -27.11 -7.26 11.13
C SER A 741 -26.40 -5.89 11.13
N THR A 742 -26.04 -5.35 12.31
CA THR A 742 -25.40 -4.02 12.40
C THR A 742 -23.90 -4.03 12.07
N VAL A 743 -23.17 -5.13 12.30
CA VAL A 743 -21.73 -5.23 12.00
C VAL A 743 -21.45 -5.54 10.52
N GLN A 744 -22.36 -6.24 9.84
CA GLN A 744 -22.19 -6.65 8.44
C GLN A 744 -21.80 -5.48 7.48
N PRO A 745 -22.42 -4.27 7.50
CA PRO A 745 -22.10 -3.23 6.51
C PRO A 745 -20.71 -2.60 6.73
N VAL A 746 -20.27 -2.47 7.99
CA VAL A 746 -18.96 -1.90 8.35
C VAL A 746 -17.83 -2.83 7.89
N VAL A 747 -17.96 -4.13 8.15
CA VAL A 747 -17.03 -5.15 7.64
C VAL A 747 -17.00 -5.15 6.10
N ALA A 748 -18.15 -4.90 5.45
CA ALA A 748 -18.23 -4.91 3.99
C ALA A 748 -17.50 -3.72 3.35
N THR A 749 -17.53 -2.53 3.94
CA THR A 749 -16.79 -1.34 3.45
C THR A 749 -15.29 -1.47 3.71
N GLU A 750 -14.88 -1.75 4.95
CA GLU A 750 -13.46 -1.91 5.33
C GLU A 750 -12.72 -2.96 4.49
N ARG A 751 -13.39 -4.09 4.21
CA ARG A 751 -12.86 -5.18 3.37
C ARG A 751 -12.43 -4.69 1.97
N THR A 752 -13.04 -3.62 1.44
CA THR A 752 -12.61 -3.04 0.15
C THR A 752 -11.29 -2.28 0.26
N VAL A 753 -11.05 -1.59 1.38
CA VAL A 753 -9.76 -0.94 1.69
C VAL A 753 -8.70 -1.99 1.97
N PHE A 754 -9.03 -3.01 2.77
CA PHE A 754 -8.17 -4.16 3.07
C PHE A 754 -7.60 -4.81 1.80
N TYR A 755 -8.42 -5.02 0.76
CA TYR A 755 -7.91 -5.59 -0.49
C TYR A 755 -6.89 -4.66 -1.19
N ARG A 756 -7.06 -3.33 -1.16
CA ARG A 756 -6.07 -2.37 -1.66
C ARG A 756 -4.78 -2.46 -0.86
N GLU A 757 -4.86 -2.36 0.47
CA GLU A 757 -3.70 -2.37 1.38
C GLU A 757 -2.93 -3.70 1.31
N ARG A 758 -3.64 -4.83 1.15
CA ARG A 758 -3.04 -6.15 0.89
C ARG A 758 -2.38 -6.21 -0.49
N ALA A 759 -2.98 -5.61 -1.53
CA ALA A 759 -2.39 -5.53 -2.87
C ALA A 759 -1.17 -4.59 -2.92
N ALA A 760 -1.10 -3.58 -2.04
CA ALA A 760 0.06 -2.72 -1.81
C ALA A 760 1.13 -3.36 -0.89
N GLY A 761 0.91 -4.60 -0.42
CA GLY A 761 1.89 -5.35 0.38
C GLY A 761 2.07 -4.84 1.82
N MET A 762 1.15 -4.01 2.33
CA MET A 762 1.32 -3.33 3.62
C MET A 762 1.36 -4.31 4.81
N TYR A 763 0.48 -5.31 4.82
CA TYR A 763 0.36 -6.30 5.90
C TYR A 763 -0.32 -7.59 5.42
N SER A 764 -0.28 -8.63 6.27
CA SER A 764 -0.86 -9.95 5.99
C SER A 764 -2.32 -10.08 6.45
N SER A 765 -3.08 -11.00 5.84
CA SER A 765 -4.53 -11.14 6.10
C SER A 765 -4.88 -11.54 7.54
N MET A 766 -3.98 -12.24 8.25
CA MET A 766 -4.24 -12.70 9.62
C MET A 766 -4.15 -11.58 10.67
N PRO A 767 -3.09 -10.74 10.72
CA PRO A 767 -3.04 -9.55 11.57
C PRO A 767 -4.28 -8.63 11.46
N TYR A 768 -4.75 -8.36 10.25
CA TYR A 768 -5.96 -7.56 10.02
C TYR A 768 -7.21 -8.23 10.62
N ALA A 769 -7.49 -9.49 10.25
CA ALA A 769 -8.69 -10.19 10.72
C ALA A 769 -8.70 -10.34 12.26
N LEU A 770 -7.56 -10.62 12.87
CA LEU A 770 -7.43 -10.66 14.34
C LEU A 770 -7.66 -9.28 14.97
N SER A 771 -7.18 -8.19 14.35
CA SER A 771 -7.39 -6.84 14.88
C SER A 771 -8.86 -6.43 14.91
N GLN A 772 -9.63 -6.78 13.86
CA GLN A 772 -11.07 -6.51 13.80
C GLN A 772 -11.89 -7.41 14.75
N VAL A 773 -11.48 -8.67 14.94
CA VAL A 773 -12.07 -9.55 15.98
C VAL A 773 -11.85 -8.99 17.38
N VAL A 774 -10.65 -8.44 17.67
CA VAL A 774 -10.29 -7.91 19.00
C VAL A 774 -10.93 -6.55 19.30
N VAL A 775 -11.01 -5.64 18.32
CA VAL A 775 -11.53 -4.26 18.56
C VAL A 775 -12.98 -4.26 19.05
N GLU A 776 -13.75 -5.28 18.71
CA GLU A 776 -15.18 -5.41 19.05
C GLU A 776 -15.45 -5.84 20.50
N ILE A 777 -14.48 -6.51 21.15
CA ILE A 777 -14.68 -7.10 22.49
C ILE A 777 -15.10 -6.05 23.53
N PRO A 778 -14.47 -4.86 23.63
CA PRO A 778 -14.86 -3.86 24.64
C PRO A 778 -16.24 -3.23 24.36
N TYR A 779 -16.63 -3.07 23.10
CA TYR A 779 -17.96 -2.55 22.73
C TYR A 779 -19.04 -3.59 23.07
N VAL A 780 -18.84 -4.88 22.74
CA VAL A 780 -19.73 -5.98 23.15
C VAL A 780 -19.83 -6.09 24.68
N PHE A 781 -18.72 -5.89 25.40
CA PHE A 781 -18.69 -5.94 26.86
C PHE A 781 -19.50 -4.79 27.50
N LEU A 782 -19.30 -3.55 27.04
CA LEU A 782 -20.08 -2.39 27.50
C LEU A 782 -21.56 -2.56 27.17
N GLN A 783 -21.88 -3.00 25.94
CA GLN A 783 -23.23 -3.32 25.48
C GLN A 783 -23.93 -4.33 26.41
N THR A 784 -23.24 -5.42 26.73
CA THR A 784 -23.78 -6.47 27.62
C THR A 784 -23.99 -5.96 29.03
N THR A 785 -23.10 -5.12 29.54
CA THR A 785 -23.10 -4.66 30.94
C THR A 785 -24.39 -3.93 31.30
N TYR A 786 -24.80 -2.90 30.54
CA TYR A 786 -26.07 -2.21 30.82
C TYR A 786 -27.29 -3.03 30.38
N TYR A 787 -27.21 -3.78 29.28
CA TYR A 787 -28.31 -4.63 28.82
C TYR A 787 -28.74 -5.63 29.90
N THR A 788 -27.76 -6.36 30.45
CA THR A 788 -28.01 -7.35 31.51
C THR A 788 -28.46 -6.70 32.80
N LEU A 789 -27.83 -5.60 33.24
CA LEU A 789 -28.26 -4.87 34.44
C LEU A 789 -29.72 -4.40 34.36
N ILE A 790 -30.15 -3.87 33.21
CA ILE A 790 -31.53 -3.40 32.99
C ILE A 790 -32.51 -4.59 32.95
N VAL A 791 -32.25 -5.59 32.10
CA VAL A 791 -33.16 -6.73 31.94
C VAL A 791 -33.27 -7.54 33.24
N TYR A 792 -32.15 -7.77 33.94
CA TYR A 792 -32.13 -8.55 35.19
C TYR A 792 -32.94 -7.87 36.31
N ALA A 793 -32.82 -6.54 36.42
CA ALA A 793 -33.56 -5.75 37.39
C ALA A 793 -35.06 -5.67 37.06
N MET A 794 -35.43 -5.40 35.81
CA MET A 794 -36.84 -5.20 35.43
C MET A 794 -37.63 -6.51 35.38
N VAL A 795 -36.99 -7.63 35.01
CA VAL A 795 -37.61 -8.96 35.05
C VAL A 795 -37.73 -9.49 36.48
N SER A 796 -36.95 -8.95 37.43
CA SER A 796 -36.94 -9.28 38.86
C SER A 796 -36.42 -10.70 39.14
N PHE A 797 -35.21 -11.00 38.65
CA PHE A 797 -34.49 -12.23 39.02
C PHE A 797 -33.86 -12.14 40.43
N GLU A 798 -33.51 -13.29 41.00
CA GLU A 798 -32.90 -13.39 42.33
C GLU A 798 -31.48 -12.81 42.36
N TRP A 799 -31.30 -11.68 43.04
CA TRP A 799 -30.02 -10.99 43.21
C TRP A 799 -28.98 -11.78 44.01
N THR A 800 -28.39 -12.79 43.36
CA THR A 800 -27.26 -13.58 43.83
C THR A 800 -26.09 -13.35 42.88
N ALA A 801 -24.92 -12.98 43.41
CA ALA A 801 -23.75 -12.63 42.59
C ALA A 801 -23.39 -13.74 41.56
N ALA A 802 -23.50 -15.01 41.94
CA ALA A 802 -23.28 -16.13 41.03
C ALA A 802 -24.32 -16.20 39.89
N LYS A 803 -25.61 -16.06 40.19
CA LYS A 803 -26.70 -16.07 39.19
C LYS A 803 -26.58 -14.91 38.20
N PHE A 804 -26.23 -13.72 38.69
CA PHE A 804 -25.99 -12.54 37.86
C PHE A 804 -24.73 -12.70 36.99
N LEU A 805 -23.61 -13.18 37.54
CA LEU A 805 -22.37 -13.39 36.77
C LEU A 805 -22.54 -14.48 35.69
N TRP A 806 -23.27 -15.55 35.96
CA TRP A 806 -23.61 -16.54 34.93
C TRP A 806 -24.54 -15.99 33.85
N PHE A 807 -25.54 -15.19 34.22
CA PHE A 807 -26.41 -14.49 33.26
C PHE A 807 -25.60 -13.54 32.36
N PHE A 808 -24.71 -12.74 32.95
CA PHE A 808 -23.80 -11.86 32.23
C PHE A 808 -22.87 -12.64 31.29
N TYR A 809 -22.23 -13.71 31.77
CA TYR A 809 -21.35 -14.57 30.97
C TYR A 809 -22.06 -15.13 29.73
N VAL A 810 -23.23 -15.74 29.93
CA VAL A 810 -23.99 -16.37 28.84
C VAL A 810 -24.47 -15.32 27.84
N THR A 811 -24.93 -14.15 28.31
CA THR A 811 -25.34 -13.04 27.42
C THR A 811 -24.14 -12.46 26.66
N PHE A 812 -23.00 -12.24 27.31
CA PHE A 812 -21.79 -11.68 26.71
C PHE A 812 -21.29 -12.55 25.54
N PHE A 813 -21.05 -13.84 25.79
CA PHE A 813 -20.58 -14.75 24.74
C PHE A 813 -21.62 -14.96 23.63
N THR A 814 -22.92 -14.82 23.95
CA THR A 814 -24.00 -14.83 22.95
C THR A 814 -23.93 -13.63 22.02
N LEU A 815 -23.89 -12.41 22.56
CA LEU A 815 -23.79 -11.20 21.74
C LEU A 815 -22.48 -11.19 20.94
N LEU A 816 -21.38 -11.68 21.51
CA LEU A 816 -20.08 -11.82 20.86
C LEU A 816 -20.12 -12.79 19.67
N TYR A 817 -20.67 -14.00 19.84
CA TYR A 817 -20.74 -14.96 18.74
C TYR A 817 -21.66 -14.48 17.61
N PHE A 818 -22.75 -13.76 17.92
CA PHE A 818 -23.63 -13.19 16.90
C PHE A 818 -22.93 -12.09 16.09
N THR A 819 -22.14 -11.23 16.73
CA THR A 819 -21.30 -10.24 16.05
C THR A 819 -20.25 -10.92 15.15
N TYR A 820 -19.51 -11.92 15.64
CA TYR A 820 -18.54 -12.65 14.80
C TYR A 820 -19.19 -13.48 13.68
N TYR A 821 -20.40 -13.99 13.90
CA TYR A 821 -21.20 -14.63 12.85
C TYR A 821 -21.51 -13.65 11.72
N GLY A 822 -21.84 -12.39 12.03
CA GLY A 822 -22.05 -11.33 11.04
C GLY A 822 -20.80 -10.97 10.24
N MET A 823 -19.63 -10.94 10.89
CA MET A 823 -18.35 -10.79 10.17
C MET A 823 -18.12 -11.96 9.21
N MET A 824 -18.34 -13.20 9.67
CA MET A 824 -18.16 -14.42 8.89
C MET A 824 -19.08 -14.45 7.65
N THR A 825 -20.36 -14.05 7.74
CA THR A 825 -21.26 -14.05 6.56
C THR A 825 -20.82 -13.04 5.48
N VAL A 826 -20.16 -11.94 5.85
CA VAL A 826 -19.55 -10.97 4.91
C VAL A 826 -18.22 -11.49 4.36
N ALA A 827 -17.45 -12.23 5.14
CA ALA A 827 -16.24 -12.89 4.64
C ALA A 827 -16.55 -14.05 3.67
N LEU A 828 -17.77 -14.62 3.72
CA LEU A 828 -18.24 -15.68 2.82
C LEU A 828 -18.94 -15.17 1.53
N THR A 829 -19.41 -13.92 1.48
CA THR A 829 -20.26 -13.44 0.37
C THR A 829 -19.72 -12.18 -0.33
N PRO A 830 -19.96 -11.97 -1.64
CA PRO A 830 -19.49 -10.77 -2.35
C PRO A 830 -20.06 -9.45 -1.82
N ASN A 831 -21.34 -9.42 -1.41
CA ASN A 831 -22.08 -8.21 -1.05
C ASN A 831 -22.78 -8.39 0.31
N HIS A 832 -22.73 -7.35 1.13
CA HIS A 832 -23.51 -7.16 2.36
C HIS A 832 -24.94 -7.74 2.28
N GLN A 833 -25.71 -7.36 1.26
CA GLN A 833 -27.11 -7.77 1.12
C GLN A 833 -27.27 -9.31 1.04
N LEU A 834 -26.31 -9.99 0.40
CA LEU A 834 -26.28 -11.45 0.34
C LEU A 834 -25.80 -12.06 1.67
N ALA A 835 -24.90 -11.39 2.40
CA ALA A 835 -24.54 -11.77 3.77
C ALA A 835 -25.76 -11.76 4.70
N SER A 836 -26.63 -10.75 4.59
CA SER A 836 -27.86 -10.63 5.38
C SER A 836 -28.89 -11.72 5.02
N VAL A 837 -29.10 -12.01 3.74
CA VAL A 837 -30.00 -13.09 3.28
C VAL A 837 -29.49 -14.47 3.74
N PHE A 838 -28.19 -14.73 3.58
CA PHE A 838 -27.54 -15.95 4.06
C PHE A 838 -27.67 -16.09 5.59
N ALA A 839 -27.41 -15.01 6.34
CA ALA A 839 -27.59 -14.99 7.79
C ALA A 839 -29.02 -15.31 8.22
N ALA A 840 -30.01 -14.69 7.57
CA ALA A 840 -31.44 -14.87 7.84
C ALA A 840 -31.93 -16.32 7.60
N THR A 841 -31.37 -17.01 6.61
CA THR A 841 -31.65 -18.44 6.39
C THR A 841 -31.29 -19.26 7.62
N PHE A 842 -30.08 -19.08 8.18
CA PHE A 842 -29.64 -19.82 9.37
C PHE A 842 -30.33 -19.37 10.67
N TYR A 843 -30.72 -18.10 10.84
CA TYR A 843 -31.51 -17.68 12.01
C TYR A 843 -32.78 -18.53 12.16
N SER A 844 -33.47 -18.79 11.05
CA SER A 844 -34.68 -19.62 11.02
C SER A 844 -34.43 -21.04 11.52
N ILE A 845 -33.29 -21.63 11.14
CA ILE A 845 -32.90 -23.00 11.52
C ILE A 845 -32.41 -23.03 12.98
N PHE A 846 -31.64 -22.03 13.42
CA PHE A 846 -31.24 -21.90 14.84
C PHE A 846 -32.47 -21.74 15.74
N ASN A 847 -33.45 -20.91 15.34
CA ASN A 847 -34.72 -20.72 16.02
C ASN A 847 -35.56 -22.00 16.11
N LEU A 848 -35.59 -22.82 15.06
CA LEU A 848 -36.30 -24.11 15.08
C LEU A 848 -35.67 -25.12 16.07
N PHE A 849 -34.34 -25.16 16.14
CA PHE A 849 -33.59 -26.16 16.94
C PHE A 849 -33.04 -25.62 18.27
N ALA A 850 -33.50 -24.45 18.75
CA ALA A 850 -33.03 -23.84 20.00
C ALA A 850 -33.49 -24.55 21.29
N GLY A 851 -34.26 -25.65 21.21
CA GLY A 851 -34.78 -26.38 22.36
C GLY A 851 -36.04 -25.76 23.01
N PHE A 852 -36.47 -24.57 22.58
CA PHE A 852 -37.69 -23.93 23.11
C PHE A 852 -38.96 -24.41 22.40
N PHE A 853 -39.09 -24.18 21.08
CA PHE A 853 -40.27 -24.60 20.30
C PHE A 853 -40.40 -26.12 20.20
N ILE A 854 -39.27 -26.83 20.06
CA ILE A 854 -39.21 -28.29 20.08
C ILE A 854 -38.23 -28.68 21.19
N PRO A 855 -38.72 -29.12 22.37
CA PRO A 855 -37.87 -29.60 23.46
C PRO A 855 -36.94 -30.73 23.04
N LYS A 856 -35.70 -30.77 23.56
CA LYS A 856 -34.65 -31.75 23.24
C LYS A 856 -35.16 -33.22 23.23
N PRO A 857 -35.99 -33.70 24.19
CA PRO A 857 -36.52 -35.07 24.17
C PRO A 857 -37.50 -35.39 23.01
N ARG A 858 -38.11 -34.36 22.41
CA ARG A 858 -39.09 -34.49 21.31
C ARG A 858 -38.46 -34.37 19.91
N ILE A 859 -37.18 -34.03 19.82
CA ILE A 859 -36.46 -33.96 18.53
C ILE A 859 -36.22 -35.39 18.01
N PRO A 860 -36.55 -35.71 16.74
CA PRO A 860 -36.28 -37.02 16.15
C PRO A 860 -34.79 -37.40 16.25
N LYS A 861 -34.50 -38.66 16.58
CA LYS A 861 -33.12 -39.14 16.84
C LYS A 861 -32.14 -38.89 15.68
N TRP A 862 -32.63 -38.80 14.43
CA TRP A 862 -31.81 -38.50 13.25
C TRP A 862 -31.57 -36.98 13.00
N TRP A 863 -32.22 -36.09 13.75
CA TRP A 863 -32.04 -34.63 13.70
C TRP A 863 -31.35 -34.05 14.94
N ILE A 864 -31.25 -34.81 16.04
CA ILE A 864 -30.71 -34.33 17.33
C ILE A 864 -29.24 -33.87 17.25
N TRP A 865 -28.48 -34.27 16.23
CA TRP A 865 -27.12 -33.78 15.98
C TRP A 865 -27.09 -32.26 15.73
N TYR A 866 -28.12 -31.69 15.09
CA TYR A 866 -28.15 -30.25 14.79
C TYR A 866 -28.38 -29.41 16.05
N TYR A 867 -29.17 -29.92 17.00
CA TYR A 867 -29.37 -29.28 18.31
C TYR A 867 -28.03 -29.02 19.02
N TRP A 868 -27.10 -29.99 18.99
CA TRP A 868 -25.77 -29.85 19.58
C TRP A 868 -24.84 -28.86 18.84
N ILE A 869 -25.09 -28.60 17.55
CA ILE A 869 -24.33 -27.64 16.74
C ILE A 869 -24.94 -26.22 16.82
N CYS A 870 -26.22 -26.09 17.15
CA CYS A 870 -26.93 -24.82 17.21
C CYS A 870 -26.42 -23.91 18.36
N PRO A 871 -25.82 -22.73 18.10
CA PRO A 871 -25.32 -21.86 19.17
C PRO A 871 -26.40 -21.40 20.14
N VAL A 872 -27.60 -21.09 19.61
CA VAL A 872 -28.74 -20.57 20.38
C VAL A 872 -29.25 -21.62 21.38
N ALA A 873 -29.19 -22.91 21.05
CA ALA A 873 -29.58 -23.99 21.96
C ALA A 873 -28.75 -23.99 23.24
N TRP A 874 -27.44 -23.76 23.12
CA TRP A 874 -26.53 -23.65 24.26
C TRP A 874 -26.74 -22.38 25.09
N THR A 875 -27.07 -21.24 24.45
CA THR A 875 -27.47 -20.03 25.16
C THR A 875 -28.74 -20.24 25.98
N VAL A 876 -29.78 -20.85 25.38
CA VAL A 876 -31.05 -21.15 26.06
C VAL A 876 -30.84 -22.07 27.25
N TYR A 877 -30.09 -23.16 27.06
CA TYR A 877 -29.68 -24.08 28.13
C TYR A 877 -28.96 -23.33 29.26
N GLY A 878 -27.94 -22.53 28.92
CA GLY A 878 -27.13 -21.78 29.88
C GLY A 878 -27.94 -20.77 30.69
N LEU A 879 -28.83 -20.01 30.04
CA LEU A 879 -29.70 -19.05 30.75
C LEU A 879 -30.65 -19.76 31.73
N ILE A 880 -31.34 -20.81 31.28
CA ILE A 880 -32.32 -21.53 32.11
C ILE A 880 -31.64 -22.17 33.32
N VAL A 881 -30.54 -22.92 33.10
CA VAL A 881 -29.80 -23.57 34.18
C VAL A 881 -29.14 -22.54 35.11
N SER A 882 -28.68 -21.38 34.60
CA SER A 882 -28.09 -20.34 35.46
C SER A 882 -29.03 -19.72 36.49
N GLN A 883 -30.35 -19.68 36.22
CA GLN A 883 -31.32 -19.06 37.13
C GLN A 883 -32.10 -20.08 37.97
N TYR A 884 -32.32 -21.29 37.45
CA TYR A 884 -33.24 -22.28 38.06
C TYR A 884 -32.58 -23.55 38.61
N ARG A 885 -31.26 -23.75 38.47
CA ARG A 885 -30.53 -24.95 38.94
C ARG A 885 -30.74 -25.31 40.42
N ASP A 886 -30.81 -24.30 41.26
CA ASP A 886 -30.91 -24.37 42.72
C ASP A 886 -32.33 -24.12 43.25
N VAL A 887 -33.30 -23.87 42.37
CA VAL A 887 -34.67 -23.52 42.74
C VAL A 887 -35.50 -24.78 42.99
N THR A 888 -35.87 -25.01 44.25
CA THR A 888 -36.64 -26.19 44.70
C THR A 888 -38.15 -25.93 44.85
N ASP A 889 -38.63 -24.78 44.38
CA ASP A 889 -40.07 -24.44 44.40
C ASP A 889 -40.87 -25.50 43.62
N ARG A 890 -42.08 -25.80 44.09
CA ARG A 890 -43.03 -26.70 43.40
C ARG A 890 -43.95 -25.91 42.49
N ILE A 891 -44.29 -26.47 41.35
CA ILE A 891 -45.20 -25.86 40.38
C ILE A 891 -46.43 -26.71 40.12
N THR A 892 -47.52 -26.05 39.77
CA THR A 892 -48.71 -26.69 39.21
C THR A 892 -48.52 -26.92 37.71
N VAL A 893 -48.85 -28.14 37.24
CA VAL A 893 -48.80 -28.53 35.83
C VAL A 893 -50.24 -28.79 35.36
N VAL A 894 -50.64 -28.15 34.26
CA VAL A 894 -52.02 -28.24 33.77
C VAL A 894 -52.27 -29.63 33.17
N GLY A 895 -53.07 -30.45 33.86
CA GLY A 895 -53.46 -31.80 33.43
C GLY A 895 -52.86 -32.95 34.24
N SER A 896 -52.16 -32.68 35.35
CA SER A 896 -51.65 -33.70 36.27
C SER A 896 -51.79 -33.25 37.73
N ASP A 897 -52.19 -34.16 38.62
CA ASP A 897 -52.30 -33.88 40.06
C ASP A 897 -50.93 -33.79 40.77
N GLU A 898 -49.85 -34.15 40.08
CA GLU A 898 -48.48 -34.06 40.59
C GLU A 898 -47.95 -32.62 40.57
N THR A 899 -47.20 -32.25 41.62
CA THR A 899 -46.57 -30.93 41.79
C THR A 899 -45.04 -31.06 41.82
N PRO A 900 -44.39 -31.27 40.66
CA PRO A 900 -42.94 -31.44 40.56
C PRO A 900 -42.19 -30.17 40.98
N MET A 901 -40.93 -30.32 41.36
CA MET A 901 -40.04 -29.17 41.56
C MET A 901 -39.67 -28.55 40.20
N ILE A 902 -39.40 -27.24 40.17
CA ILE A 902 -38.98 -26.51 38.95
C ILE A 902 -37.82 -27.21 38.24
N LYS A 903 -36.82 -27.69 39.00
CA LYS A 903 -35.67 -28.43 38.47
C LYS A 903 -36.05 -29.73 37.75
N GLU A 904 -37.04 -30.47 38.25
CA GLU A 904 -37.51 -31.75 37.70
C GLU A 904 -38.30 -31.49 36.42
N TYR A 905 -39.22 -30.53 36.44
CA TYR A 905 -39.94 -30.09 35.24
C TYR A 905 -38.99 -29.61 34.13
N ILE A 906 -37.92 -28.88 34.47
CA ILE A 906 -36.90 -28.46 33.49
C ILE A 906 -36.16 -29.66 32.89
N GLN A 907 -35.82 -30.66 33.72
CA GLN A 907 -35.15 -31.87 33.27
C GLN A 907 -36.06 -32.75 32.38
N ASP A 908 -37.30 -32.99 32.79
CA ASP A 908 -38.21 -33.90 32.09
C ASP A 908 -38.90 -33.26 30.87
N HIS A 909 -39.33 -31.99 30.96
CA HIS A 909 -39.99 -31.32 29.84
C HIS A 909 -39.00 -30.84 28.78
N PHE A 910 -37.89 -30.22 29.19
CA PHE A 910 -36.92 -29.62 28.27
C PHE A 910 -35.66 -30.47 28.02
N GLY A 911 -35.37 -31.46 28.86
CA GLY A 911 -34.19 -32.32 28.71
C GLY A 911 -32.89 -31.67 29.18
N TYR A 912 -32.92 -30.66 30.05
CA TYR A 912 -31.70 -29.97 30.51
C TYR A 912 -31.13 -30.60 31.78
N ASP A 913 -29.87 -30.97 31.72
CA ASP A 913 -29.13 -31.70 32.75
C ASP A 913 -28.48 -30.68 33.70
N ILE A 914 -28.93 -30.66 34.96
CA ILE A 914 -28.72 -29.54 35.88
C ILE A 914 -27.24 -29.27 36.21
N ASP A 915 -26.39 -30.30 36.21
CA ASP A 915 -24.96 -30.18 36.52
C ASP A 915 -24.07 -29.86 35.28
N PHE A 916 -24.66 -29.77 34.09
CA PHE A 916 -23.92 -29.64 32.82
C PHE A 916 -23.42 -28.21 32.50
N MET A 917 -23.54 -27.28 33.45
CA MET A 917 -23.21 -25.86 33.24
C MET A 917 -21.73 -25.62 32.86
N GLY A 918 -20.80 -26.45 33.33
CA GLY A 918 -19.38 -26.38 32.97
C GLY A 918 -19.14 -26.61 31.46
N PRO A 919 -19.57 -27.76 30.90
CA PRO A 919 -19.59 -27.99 29.46
C PRO A 919 -20.29 -26.89 28.65
N VAL A 920 -21.46 -26.41 29.09
CA VAL A 920 -22.18 -25.30 28.44
C VAL A 920 -21.31 -24.04 28.35
N ALA A 921 -20.61 -23.69 29.45
CA ALA A 921 -19.74 -22.53 29.50
C ALA A 921 -18.55 -22.63 28.54
N VAL A 922 -17.96 -23.81 28.37
CA VAL A 922 -16.87 -24.06 27.40
C VAL A 922 -17.37 -23.96 25.96
N VAL A 923 -18.53 -24.55 25.65
CA VAL A 923 -19.09 -24.53 24.29
C VAL A 923 -19.50 -23.10 23.86
N LEU A 924 -20.03 -22.29 24.78
CA LEU A 924 -20.32 -20.88 24.52
C LEU A 924 -19.07 -20.03 24.20
N VAL A 925 -17.88 -20.44 24.65
CA VAL A 925 -16.59 -19.82 24.28
C VAL A 925 -16.06 -20.37 22.95
N ALA A 926 -16.34 -21.64 22.64
CA ALA A 926 -15.92 -22.27 21.40
C ALA A 926 -16.58 -21.64 20.14
N PHE A 927 -17.87 -21.29 20.20
CA PHE A 927 -18.57 -20.67 19.07
C PHE A 927 -17.97 -19.33 18.56
N PRO A 928 -17.71 -18.31 19.42
CA PRO A 928 -17.09 -17.08 18.95
C PRO A 928 -15.66 -17.30 18.43
N ILE A 929 -14.87 -18.18 19.05
CA ILE A 929 -13.54 -18.57 18.54
C ILE A 929 -13.66 -19.20 17.15
N PHE A 930 -14.63 -20.10 16.94
CA PHE A 930 -14.90 -20.76 15.67
C PHE A 930 -15.33 -19.78 14.57
N PHE A 931 -16.26 -18.86 14.85
CA PHE A 931 -16.69 -17.85 13.87
C PHE A 931 -15.58 -16.84 13.55
N ALA A 932 -14.79 -16.42 14.54
CA ALA A 932 -13.61 -15.57 14.33
C ALA A 932 -12.53 -16.26 13.48
N PHE A 933 -12.28 -17.56 13.72
CA PHE A 933 -11.37 -18.37 12.91
C PHE A 933 -11.87 -18.52 11.46
N LEU A 934 -13.16 -18.86 11.27
CA LEU A 934 -13.75 -18.96 9.93
C LEU A 934 -13.71 -17.62 9.18
N TYR A 935 -14.02 -16.51 9.85
CA TYR A 935 -13.88 -15.16 9.30
C TYR A 935 -12.45 -14.87 8.82
N ALA A 936 -11.43 -15.12 9.65
CA ALA A 936 -10.03 -14.92 9.29
C ALA A 936 -9.57 -15.85 8.15
N PHE A 937 -9.99 -17.11 8.17
CA PHE A 937 -9.72 -18.08 7.10
C PHE A 937 -10.37 -17.66 5.77
N CYS A 938 -11.63 -17.20 5.80
CA CYS A 938 -12.35 -16.75 4.62
C CYS A 938 -11.72 -15.48 4.02
N ILE A 939 -11.37 -14.46 4.83
CA ILE A 939 -10.67 -13.25 4.33
C ILE A 939 -9.27 -13.57 3.76
N ARG A 940 -8.58 -14.58 4.31
CA ARG A 940 -7.31 -15.06 3.75
C ARG A 940 -7.49 -15.76 2.39
N THR A 941 -8.52 -16.59 2.24
CA THR A 941 -8.66 -17.52 1.09
C THR A 941 -9.56 -16.99 -0.03
N LEU A 942 -10.62 -16.26 0.30
CA LEU A 942 -11.59 -15.73 -0.65
C LEU A 942 -11.21 -14.28 -1.00
N ASN A 943 -10.96 -14.04 -2.29
CA ASN A 943 -10.84 -12.69 -2.83
C ASN A 943 -12.10 -12.38 -3.66
N PHE A 944 -12.84 -11.35 -3.26
CA PHE A 944 -14.02 -10.87 -3.97
C PHE A 944 -13.76 -9.63 -4.84
N GLN A 945 -12.56 -9.03 -4.80
CA GLN A 945 -12.18 -7.98 -5.76
C GLN A 945 -11.73 -8.54 -7.11
N THR A 946 -11.13 -9.74 -7.14
CA THR A 946 -10.87 -10.51 -8.37
C THR A 946 -12.08 -11.34 -8.79
N ARG A 947 -13.30 -10.84 -8.55
CA ARG A 947 -14.57 -11.50 -8.92
C ARG A 947 -15.47 -10.60 -9.75
#